data_AF-A0A954R8L9-F1
#
_entry.id   AF-A0A954R8L9-F1
#
_cell.length_a   1.000
_cell.length_b   1.000
_cell.length_c   1.000
_cell.angle_alpha   90.00
_cell.angle_beta   90.00
_cell.angle_gamma   90.00
#
_symmetry.space_group_name_H-M   'P 1'
#
loop_
_entity.id
_entity.type
_entity.pdbx_description
1 polymer ?
#
loop_
_entity_poly.entity_id
_entity_poly.type
_entity_poly.pdbx_seq_one_letter_code
_entity_poly.pdbx_strand_id
1 'polypeptide(L)'
;MAKPPRFVAKLTDGRTIEGNFLADWHAAQAQAKLESEPLFAPNAPLRWLRDRWLSPNRSPDAYIEFVNGDFVAGRVTGFADGEDGFDQQPSHAVVAPSFEQRPPSGVSVAELRVATRFIRRIVWQRSTVAAEPNSVLFRDGRTLAFRSLRWRAGAIDLLTADGPRRVAISELAALRLEEPNAWDTYFDELVELAPDGESRLLQTETIDGLIATTSLARFDARAEGNSADFARWVHAVQPAWSLDPIWIPNRNVWIRRSFAPHEVPLTRFLPRLETPGSAAVPTLSAAAWQINRNAYGDTFNPGEAEAGWGIGVRSANRLIFPTHPAVRTLRTRFALDRAAGTGGCVRAKVASIATPDQPWYTSEFVVGSQHTIDCGAISIPTDGNRPAEIILEVDPAHTGRPAGADPLTIRDIADWVEPWFELDAAVVKDEIARRRATHIPAWRGWKVTFNEQTPPLRKSVTDDLNSPTVRHRPAIAAVGEPIVLSAERRLDTDDRWLVVGAHRVQDGPNPPKLKIAINGKEQPEQDAPLFDRSHRDARPICFALPRSPATSDQSIELAVSQMPGNDETPLVWRCLTVSRTHPFLRCLFDEIDNAPNAASPLPLELFGEADPPVANIRTENAANWGSSHLYVPPDEPLRLAVKQPIAIRNVPNWGEFRFLRLAMRKPEGGKLQLVVQRVDPPTPVALVAGEKQPADENARVMWQQPLGKDWIVLTRDLYADLGECQIESITLQSLDDQPALFDHIYLSRGPGDFNVIPNPR
;
A
#
# COMPACT_ATOMS: atom_id res chain seq x y z
N MET A 1 -4.69 4.33 49.85
CA MET A 1 -4.59 3.24 48.85
C MET A 1 -3.35 3.48 48.01
N ALA A 2 -2.52 2.44 47.79
CA ALA A 2 -1.41 2.54 46.83
C ALA A 2 -1.96 2.79 45.42
N LYS A 3 -1.25 3.59 44.61
CA LYS A 3 -1.64 3.82 43.21
C LYS A 3 -1.54 2.49 42.44
N PRO A 4 -2.52 2.11 41.61
CA PRO A 4 -2.42 0.89 40.82
C PRO A 4 -1.21 0.96 39.87
N PRO A 5 -0.59 -0.19 39.54
CA PRO A 5 0.47 -0.26 38.54
C PRO A 5 0.03 0.36 37.21
N ARG A 6 0.96 1.03 36.52
CA ARG A 6 0.69 1.74 35.26
C ARG A 6 0.13 0.82 34.18
N PHE A 7 0.75 -0.34 34.00
CA PHE A 7 0.40 -1.28 32.96
C PHE A 7 -0.31 -2.50 33.53
N VAL A 8 -1.18 -3.03 32.70
CA VAL A 8 -1.96 -4.24 32.96
C VAL A 8 -2.12 -4.97 31.64
N ALA A 9 -1.82 -6.26 31.65
CA ALA A 9 -1.97 -7.12 30.49
C ALA A 9 -2.71 -8.39 30.87
N LYS A 10 -3.44 -8.93 29.89
CA LYS A 10 -4.05 -10.25 29.95
C LYS A 10 -3.38 -11.15 28.93
N LEU A 11 -3.06 -12.36 29.34
CA LEU A 11 -2.53 -13.41 28.48
C LEU A 11 -3.68 -14.30 27.97
N THR A 12 -3.42 -15.05 26.91
CA THR A 12 -4.40 -15.96 26.29
C THR A 12 -4.83 -17.12 27.19
N ASP A 13 -4.02 -17.49 28.19
CA ASP A 13 -4.37 -18.46 29.23
C ASP A 13 -5.27 -17.86 30.35
N GLY A 14 -5.62 -16.58 30.24
CA GLY A 14 -6.49 -15.87 31.16
C GLY A 14 -5.77 -15.17 32.32
N ARG A 15 -4.46 -15.38 32.51
CA ARG A 15 -3.70 -14.69 33.56
C ARG A 15 -3.64 -13.19 33.30
N THR A 16 -3.77 -12.41 34.38
CA THR A 16 -3.53 -10.96 34.40
C THR A 16 -2.18 -10.67 35.04
N ILE A 17 -1.39 -9.84 34.38
CA ILE A 17 -0.10 -9.35 34.85
C ILE A 17 -0.15 -7.83 34.98
N GLU A 18 0.48 -7.28 36.01
CA GLU A 18 0.51 -5.84 36.27
C GLU A 18 1.92 -5.37 36.58
N GLY A 19 2.26 -4.15 36.18
CA GLY A 19 3.61 -3.60 36.38
C GLY A 19 3.71 -2.14 36.01
N ASN A 20 4.89 -1.56 36.21
CA ASN A 20 5.21 -0.18 35.87
C ASN A 20 6.23 -0.07 34.73
N PHE A 21 6.98 -1.14 34.45
CA PHE A 21 8.07 -1.11 33.49
C PHE A 21 7.85 -2.11 32.35
N LEU A 22 7.88 -1.60 31.11
CA LEU A 22 8.06 -2.44 29.94
C LEU A 22 9.56 -2.60 29.67
N ALA A 23 9.99 -3.80 29.29
CA ALA A 23 11.37 -4.08 28.89
C ALA A 23 11.45 -4.73 27.50
N ASP A 24 12.61 -4.59 26.88
CA ASP A 24 13.05 -5.29 25.65
C ASP A 24 12.24 -5.03 24.36
N TRP A 25 11.09 -4.34 24.40
CA TRP A 25 10.27 -4.09 23.20
C TRP A 25 10.82 -3.01 22.25
N HIS A 26 12.00 -2.46 22.52
CA HIS A 26 12.68 -1.53 21.61
C HIS A 26 13.51 -2.22 20.53
N ALA A 27 13.64 -3.55 20.58
CA ALA A 27 14.40 -4.32 19.62
C ALA A 27 13.50 -5.39 19.00
N ALA A 28 13.38 -5.41 17.67
CA ALA A 28 12.44 -6.28 16.96
C ALA A 28 12.63 -7.79 17.23
N GLN A 29 13.86 -8.21 17.51
CA GLN A 29 14.20 -9.62 17.78
C GLN A 29 14.14 -10.00 19.27
N ALA A 30 13.91 -9.03 20.16
CA ALA A 30 13.88 -9.29 21.60
C ALA A 30 12.47 -9.67 22.07
N GLN A 31 12.40 -10.44 23.15
CA GLN A 31 11.12 -10.82 23.74
C GLN A 31 10.64 -9.70 24.66
N ALA A 32 9.60 -8.97 24.24
CA ALA A 32 8.97 -7.93 25.03
C ALA A 32 8.46 -8.47 26.39
N LYS A 33 8.64 -7.67 27.45
CA LYS A 33 8.26 -8.02 28.82
C LYS A 33 7.49 -6.90 29.51
N LEU A 34 6.64 -7.28 30.46
CA LEU A 34 6.13 -6.41 31.51
C LEU A 34 6.75 -6.86 32.84
N GLU A 35 7.54 -5.99 33.46
CA GLU A 35 8.49 -6.36 34.51
C GLU A 35 9.41 -7.50 34.02
N SER A 36 9.36 -8.68 34.65
CA SER A 36 10.10 -9.88 34.24
C SER A 36 9.27 -10.84 33.38
N GLU A 37 7.97 -10.63 33.23
CA GLU A 37 7.07 -11.57 32.57
C GLU A 37 7.05 -11.36 31.05
N PRO A 38 7.30 -12.41 30.24
CA PRO A 38 7.28 -12.31 28.79
C PRO A 38 5.86 -12.11 28.24
N LEU A 39 5.68 -11.13 27.35
CA LEU A 39 4.38 -10.82 26.75
C LEU A 39 4.00 -11.76 25.60
N PHE A 40 4.98 -12.35 24.91
CA PHE A 40 4.74 -13.22 23.75
C PHE A 40 5.32 -14.62 23.94
N ALA A 41 5.10 -15.21 25.13
CA ALA A 41 5.46 -16.61 25.36
C ALA A 41 4.60 -17.54 24.45
N PRO A 42 5.17 -18.61 23.86
CA PRO A 42 4.43 -19.47 22.92
C PRO A 42 3.11 -20.05 23.46
N ASN A 43 3.07 -20.43 24.74
CA ASN A 43 1.91 -21.09 25.35
C ASN A 43 0.87 -20.12 25.93
N ALA A 44 1.27 -18.87 26.15
CA ALA A 44 0.42 -17.85 26.76
C ALA A 44 0.76 -16.47 26.19
N PRO A 45 0.65 -16.26 24.87
CA PRO A 45 0.93 -14.97 24.28
C PRO A 45 -0.07 -13.92 24.74
N LEU A 46 0.31 -12.66 24.55
CA LEU A 46 -0.50 -11.48 24.84
C LEU A 46 -1.89 -11.59 24.23
N ARG A 47 -2.91 -11.25 25.03
CA ARG A 47 -4.27 -10.99 24.57
C ARG A 47 -4.50 -9.50 24.44
N TRP A 48 -4.11 -8.73 25.45
CA TRP A 48 -4.05 -7.28 25.39
C TRP A 48 -3.15 -6.71 26.48
N LEU A 49 -2.66 -5.49 26.26
CA LEU A 49 -1.88 -4.68 27.20
C LEU A 49 -2.43 -3.25 27.19
N ARG A 50 -2.76 -2.70 28.37
CA ARG A 50 -3.31 -1.35 28.54
C ARG A 50 -2.39 -0.50 29.42
N ASP A 51 -2.21 0.77 29.04
CA ASP A 51 -1.61 1.80 29.88
C ASP A 51 -2.73 2.56 30.62
N ARG A 52 -2.85 2.32 31.93
CA ARG A 52 -3.88 2.94 32.79
C ARG A 52 -3.69 4.45 32.97
N TRP A 53 -2.54 5.00 32.59
CA TRP A 53 -2.24 6.43 32.76
C TRP A 53 -2.58 7.25 31.53
N LEU A 54 -2.88 6.59 30.43
CA LEU A 54 -3.37 7.22 29.22
C LEU A 54 -4.91 7.22 29.23
N SER A 55 -5.54 7.75 28.20
CA SER A 55 -6.97 7.59 27.93
C SER A 55 -7.17 7.80 26.43
N PRO A 56 -8.09 7.07 25.79
CA PRO A 56 -8.28 7.22 24.37
C PRO A 56 -8.86 8.62 24.08
N ASN A 57 -8.42 9.23 22.97
CA ASN A 57 -8.95 10.54 22.58
C ASN A 57 -10.41 10.45 22.09
N ARG A 58 -11.05 11.61 22.05
CA ARG A 58 -12.27 11.80 21.25
C ARG A 58 -11.95 11.64 19.76
N SER A 59 -12.95 11.26 18.97
CA SER A 59 -12.79 11.15 17.52
C SER A 59 -12.28 12.47 16.92
N PRO A 60 -11.25 12.45 16.05
CA PRO A 60 -10.71 13.64 15.41
C PRO A 60 -11.70 14.29 14.44
N ASP A 61 -11.39 15.53 14.02
CA ASP A 61 -12.24 16.29 13.10
C ASP A 61 -12.23 15.75 11.66
N ALA A 62 -11.08 15.21 11.23
CA ALA A 62 -10.88 14.56 9.94
C ALA A 62 -10.23 13.19 10.14
N TYR A 63 -10.72 12.19 9.41
CA TYR A 63 -10.25 10.82 9.53
C TYR A 63 -10.67 9.93 8.36
N ILE A 64 -10.06 8.75 8.32
CA ILE A 64 -10.46 7.61 7.51
C ILE A 64 -10.85 6.47 8.46
N GLU A 65 -12.00 5.87 8.18
CA GLU A 65 -12.47 4.66 8.84
C GLU A 65 -12.39 3.49 7.86
N PHE A 66 -11.84 2.37 8.34
CA PHE A 66 -11.63 1.18 7.54
C PHE A 66 -12.70 0.12 7.85
N VAL A 67 -12.95 -0.75 6.87
CA VAL A 67 -13.95 -1.82 6.99
C VAL A 67 -13.65 -2.77 8.14
N ASN A 68 -12.36 -3.00 8.41
CA ASN A 68 -11.88 -3.88 9.46
C ASN A 68 -11.95 -3.26 10.88
N GLY A 69 -12.39 -2.01 11.02
CA GLY A 69 -12.43 -1.28 12.29
C GLY A 69 -11.12 -0.59 12.69
N ASP A 70 -10.11 -0.60 11.82
CA ASP A 70 -8.98 0.32 11.94
C ASP A 70 -9.42 1.76 11.66
N PHE A 71 -8.56 2.71 12.03
CA PHE A 71 -8.89 4.13 11.97
C PHE A 71 -7.62 4.98 11.82
N VAL A 72 -7.64 5.98 10.94
CA VAL A 72 -6.53 6.93 10.74
C VAL A 72 -7.01 8.36 10.95
N ALA A 73 -6.41 9.06 11.91
CA ALA A 73 -6.61 10.49 12.11
C ALA A 73 -5.81 11.29 11.07
N GLY A 74 -6.48 12.15 10.31
CA GLY A 74 -5.82 12.91 9.25
C GLY A 74 -6.75 13.36 8.14
N ARG A 75 -6.22 14.16 7.22
CA ARG A 75 -6.98 14.70 6.09
C ARG A 75 -6.50 14.09 4.79
N VAL A 76 -7.44 13.61 3.97
CA VAL A 76 -7.13 13.16 2.61
C VAL A 76 -6.88 14.37 1.72
N THR A 77 -5.70 14.43 1.13
CA THR A 77 -5.20 15.54 0.28
C THR A 77 -5.22 15.20 -1.21
N GLY A 78 -5.18 13.91 -1.56
CA GLY A 78 -5.16 13.46 -2.94
C GLY A 78 -5.45 11.97 -3.10
N PHE A 79 -5.43 11.51 -4.35
CA PHE A 79 -5.64 10.12 -4.73
C PHE A 79 -4.79 9.79 -5.96
N ALA A 80 -4.29 8.57 -6.02
CA ALA A 80 -3.61 8.00 -7.17
C ALA A 80 -4.23 6.65 -7.53
N ASP A 81 -4.32 6.35 -8.83
CA ASP A 81 -4.81 5.05 -9.32
C ASP A 81 -3.78 3.92 -9.16
N GLY A 82 -2.51 4.28 -8.93
CA GLY A 82 -1.39 3.37 -8.70
C GLY A 82 -0.72 2.89 -9.98
N GLU A 83 -0.96 3.57 -11.11
CA GLU A 83 -0.39 3.21 -12.43
C GLU A 83 0.76 4.15 -12.88
N ASP A 84 1.16 5.10 -12.03
CA ASP A 84 2.24 6.03 -12.36
C ASP A 84 3.63 5.36 -12.37
N GLY A 85 4.19 5.24 -13.58
CA GLY A 85 5.54 4.74 -13.80
C GLY A 85 5.65 3.21 -13.74
N PHE A 86 6.81 2.73 -13.29
CA PHE A 86 7.14 1.30 -13.31
C PHE A 86 6.92 0.59 -11.95
N ASP A 87 6.42 1.25 -10.90
CA ASP A 87 6.06 0.60 -9.63
C ASP A 87 4.54 0.52 -9.51
N GLN A 88 3.94 -0.58 -9.97
CA GLN A 88 2.48 -0.74 -9.92
C GLN A 88 2.04 -0.88 -8.46
N GLN A 89 1.10 -0.02 -8.08
CA GLN A 89 0.56 0.06 -6.72
C GLN A 89 -0.96 -0.14 -6.77
N PRO A 90 -1.59 -0.52 -5.64
CA PRO A 90 -3.04 -0.39 -5.53
C PRO A 90 -3.43 1.09 -5.59
N SER A 91 -4.64 1.38 -6.10
CA SER A 91 -5.20 2.72 -6.01
C SER A 91 -5.31 3.15 -4.55
N HIS A 92 -4.83 4.34 -4.24
CA HIS A 92 -4.65 4.79 -2.86
C HIS A 92 -5.01 6.26 -2.67
N ALA A 93 -5.47 6.57 -1.46
CA ALA A 93 -5.59 7.92 -0.95
C ALA A 93 -4.23 8.40 -0.43
N VAL A 94 -3.95 9.69 -0.60
CA VAL A 94 -2.83 10.40 0.01
C VAL A 94 -3.37 11.16 1.22
N VAL A 95 -2.80 10.90 2.38
CA VAL A 95 -3.33 11.37 3.67
C VAL A 95 -2.27 12.17 4.40
N ALA A 96 -2.60 13.40 4.79
CA ALA A 96 -1.82 14.16 5.76
C ALA A 96 -2.24 13.72 7.18
N PRO A 97 -1.42 12.91 7.88
CA PRO A 97 -1.77 12.40 9.20
C PRO A 97 -1.79 13.52 10.24
N SER A 98 -2.70 13.42 11.23
CA SER A 98 -2.76 14.37 12.36
C SER A 98 -2.29 13.78 13.69
N PHE A 99 -1.81 12.54 13.68
CA PHE A 99 -1.21 11.85 14.82
C PHE A 99 0.32 11.95 14.78
N GLU A 100 0.99 11.78 15.92
CA GLU A 100 2.44 11.87 15.99
C GLU A 100 3.11 10.67 15.32
N GLN A 101 4.01 10.95 14.36
CA GLN A 101 4.92 9.96 13.80
C GLN A 101 6.37 10.31 14.10
N ARG A 102 7.18 9.28 14.36
CA ARG A 102 8.63 9.42 14.54
C ARG A 102 9.40 8.47 13.63
N PRO A 103 9.49 8.75 12.33
CA PRO A 103 10.33 7.95 11.45
C PRO A 103 11.82 8.09 11.83
N PRO A 104 12.70 7.21 11.35
CA PRO A 104 14.16 7.34 11.52
C PRO A 104 14.69 8.70 11.04
N SER A 105 15.81 9.15 11.60
CA SER A 105 16.43 10.44 11.26
C SER A 105 16.70 10.55 9.75
N GLY A 106 16.40 11.73 9.18
CA GLY A 106 16.55 11.99 7.73
C GLY A 106 15.35 11.59 6.89
N VAL A 107 14.29 11.05 7.50
CA VAL A 107 13.05 10.69 6.83
C VAL A 107 11.96 11.72 7.16
N SER A 108 11.36 12.31 6.13
CA SER A 108 10.12 13.07 6.25
C SER A 108 8.95 12.18 5.85
N VAL A 109 7.95 12.02 6.74
CA VAL A 109 6.68 11.35 6.42
C VAL A 109 5.57 12.40 6.51
N ALA A 110 5.53 13.29 5.52
CA ALA A 110 4.49 14.31 5.42
C ALA A 110 3.12 13.71 5.06
N GLU A 111 3.13 12.59 4.35
CA GLU A 111 1.94 11.93 3.82
C GLU A 111 2.01 10.41 4.01
N LEU A 112 0.83 9.80 4.11
CA LEU A 112 0.61 8.36 4.23
C LEU A 112 -0.22 7.90 3.03
N ARG A 113 0.20 6.83 2.35
CA ARG A 113 -0.56 6.24 1.24
C ARG A 113 -1.43 5.09 1.74
N VAL A 114 -2.73 5.23 1.54
CA VAL A 114 -3.77 4.33 2.06
C VAL A 114 -4.52 3.66 0.93
N ALA A 115 -4.44 2.34 0.81
CA ALA A 115 -5.14 1.57 -0.21
C ALA A 115 -6.66 1.77 -0.12
N THR A 116 -7.27 2.22 -1.21
CA THR A 116 -8.69 2.60 -1.27
C THR A 116 -9.65 1.45 -0.99
N ARG A 117 -9.26 0.21 -1.32
CA ARG A 117 -10.09 -0.99 -1.13
C ARG A 117 -10.48 -1.30 0.32
N PHE A 118 -9.71 -0.80 1.29
CA PHE A 118 -10.01 -1.00 2.72
C PHE A 118 -10.82 0.16 3.32
N ILE A 119 -10.96 1.27 2.59
CA ILE A 119 -11.65 2.46 3.07
C ILE A 119 -13.15 2.18 3.10
N ARG A 120 -13.77 2.38 4.25
CA ARG A 120 -15.23 2.42 4.40
C ARG A 120 -15.75 3.84 4.20
N ARG A 121 -15.09 4.78 4.86
CA ARG A 121 -15.54 6.17 4.95
C ARG A 121 -14.38 7.14 5.12
N ILE A 122 -14.51 8.29 4.49
CA ILE A 122 -13.61 9.43 4.65
C ILE A 122 -14.41 10.59 5.23
N VAL A 123 -13.86 11.27 6.24
CA VAL A 123 -14.45 12.44 6.87
C VAL A 123 -13.43 13.57 6.83
N TRP A 124 -13.77 14.67 6.15
CA TRP A 124 -12.99 15.91 6.15
C TRP A 124 -13.46 16.90 7.22
N GLN A 125 -14.74 16.84 7.57
CA GLN A 125 -15.37 17.64 8.60
C GLN A 125 -16.48 16.83 9.27
N ARG A 126 -16.49 16.81 10.61
CA ARG A 126 -17.55 16.13 11.36
C ARG A 126 -18.91 16.73 11.05
N SER A 127 -19.89 15.84 10.90
CA SER A 127 -21.29 16.16 10.80
C SER A 127 -22.11 15.19 11.65
N THR A 128 -23.25 15.66 12.14
CA THR A 128 -24.26 14.83 12.82
C THR A 128 -25.23 14.19 11.83
N VAL A 129 -25.17 14.58 10.56
CA VAL A 129 -26.02 14.03 9.50
C VAL A 129 -25.55 12.63 9.16
N ALA A 130 -26.44 11.65 9.33
CA ALA A 130 -26.21 10.29 8.86
C ALA A 130 -26.24 10.26 7.33
N ALA A 131 -25.29 9.57 6.73
CA ALA A 131 -25.17 9.40 5.29
C ALA A 131 -25.14 7.89 4.99
N GLU A 132 -25.97 7.48 4.03
CA GLU A 132 -26.06 6.10 3.57
C GLU A 132 -24.78 5.69 2.81
N PRO A 133 -24.50 4.38 2.65
CA PRO A 133 -23.48 3.91 1.72
C PRO A 133 -23.66 4.50 0.32
N ASN A 134 -22.55 4.63 -0.44
CA ASN A 134 -22.55 5.23 -1.77
C ASN A 134 -23.09 6.66 -1.82
N SER A 135 -22.68 7.50 -0.87
CA SER A 135 -23.07 8.91 -0.84
C SER A 135 -21.93 9.86 -0.46
N VAL A 136 -22.00 11.08 -0.97
CA VAL A 136 -21.20 12.21 -0.51
C VAL A 136 -22.05 13.14 0.35
N LEU A 137 -21.46 13.63 1.43
CA LEU A 137 -22.01 14.69 2.27
C LEU A 137 -21.20 15.96 2.02
N PHE A 138 -21.88 17.03 1.63
CA PHE A 138 -21.29 18.34 1.42
C PHE A 138 -21.20 19.13 2.73
N ARG A 139 -20.30 20.12 2.78
CA ARG A 139 -20.12 20.99 3.96
C ARG A 139 -21.34 21.85 4.30
N ASP A 140 -22.20 22.09 3.32
CA ASP A 140 -23.48 22.77 3.53
C ASP A 140 -24.61 21.85 4.01
N GLY A 141 -24.31 20.57 4.25
CA GLY A 141 -25.25 19.57 4.75
C GLY A 141 -26.04 18.83 3.66
N ARG A 142 -25.88 19.18 2.38
CA ARG A 142 -26.50 18.41 1.28
C ARG A 142 -25.88 17.02 1.18
N THR A 143 -26.66 16.05 0.70
CA THR A 143 -26.20 14.69 0.41
C THR A 143 -26.48 14.36 -1.05
N LEU A 144 -25.57 13.62 -1.69
CA LEU A 144 -25.74 13.13 -3.06
C LEU A 144 -25.33 11.67 -3.15
N ALA A 145 -26.24 10.82 -3.60
CA ALA A 145 -25.97 9.41 -3.86
C ALA A 145 -25.29 9.23 -5.22
N PHE A 146 -24.46 8.20 -5.34
CA PHE A 146 -23.79 7.82 -6.58
C PHE A 146 -23.83 6.30 -6.78
N ARG A 147 -23.61 5.84 -8.02
CA ARG A 147 -23.52 4.42 -8.38
C ARG A 147 -22.07 3.94 -8.47
N SER A 148 -21.21 4.83 -8.92
CA SER A 148 -19.77 4.62 -8.97
C SER A 148 -19.06 5.96 -8.84
N LEU A 149 -17.79 5.90 -8.48
CA LEU A 149 -16.93 7.07 -8.40
C LEU A 149 -15.61 6.80 -9.12
N ARG A 150 -14.96 7.87 -9.54
CA ARG A 150 -13.58 7.87 -10.01
C ARG A 150 -12.83 9.01 -9.34
N TRP A 151 -11.67 8.69 -8.79
CA TRP A 151 -10.79 9.67 -8.19
C TRP A 151 -10.12 10.56 -9.25
N ARG A 152 -9.95 11.84 -8.93
CA ARG A 152 -9.20 12.81 -9.73
C ARG A 152 -8.32 13.65 -8.80
N ALA A 153 -7.32 14.32 -9.36
CA ALA A 153 -6.54 15.31 -8.63
C ALA A 153 -7.48 16.42 -8.09
N GLY A 154 -7.62 16.49 -6.76
CA GLY A 154 -8.44 17.50 -6.06
C GLY A 154 -9.97 17.33 -6.18
N ALA A 155 -10.48 16.30 -6.85
CA ALA A 155 -11.91 16.13 -7.10
C ALA A 155 -12.32 14.65 -7.18
N ILE A 156 -13.63 14.40 -7.18
CA ILE A 156 -14.22 13.09 -7.43
C ILE A 156 -15.23 13.23 -8.58
N ASP A 157 -15.10 12.36 -9.59
CA ASP A 157 -16.12 12.18 -10.62
C ASP A 157 -17.12 11.13 -10.12
N LEU A 158 -18.38 11.51 -9.98
CA LEU A 158 -19.48 10.67 -9.49
C LEU A 158 -20.41 10.33 -10.64
N LEU A 159 -20.76 9.06 -10.80
CA LEU A 159 -21.86 8.64 -11.67
C LEU A 159 -23.16 8.64 -10.84
N THR A 160 -23.99 9.67 -11.01
CA THR A 160 -25.26 9.79 -10.29
C THR A 160 -26.43 9.25 -11.14
N ALA A 161 -27.63 9.17 -10.56
CA ALA A 161 -28.83 8.83 -11.33
C ALA A 161 -29.11 9.81 -12.48
N ASP A 162 -28.76 11.09 -12.31
CA ASP A 162 -28.97 12.17 -13.29
C ASP A 162 -27.80 12.32 -14.28
N GLY A 163 -26.79 11.43 -14.22
CA GLY A 163 -25.58 11.49 -15.04
C GLY A 163 -24.31 11.81 -14.25
N PRO A 164 -23.17 12.01 -14.95
CA PRO A 164 -21.89 12.28 -14.32
C PRO A 164 -21.85 13.67 -13.67
N ARG A 165 -21.32 13.75 -12.45
CA ARG A 165 -21.07 15.02 -11.73
C ARG A 165 -19.65 15.03 -11.20
N ARG A 166 -18.95 16.16 -11.34
CA ARG A 166 -17.64 16.38 -10.71
C ARG A 166 -17.84 17.20 -9.44
N VAL A 167 -17.24 16.75 -8.34
CA VAL A 167 -17.30 17.43 -7.03
C VAL A 167 -15.90 17.67 -6.51
N ALA A 168 -15.59 18.89 -6.09
CA ALA A 168 -14.30 19.22 -5.51
C ALA A 168 -14.18 18.68 -4.08
N ILE A 169 -13.00 18.16 -3.70
CA ILE A 169 -12.75 17.66 -2.34
C ILE A 169 -12.97 18.76 -1.28
N SER A 170 -12.71 20.01 -1.63
CA SER A 170 -12.93 21.18 -0.76
C SER A 170 -14.40 21.42 -0.39
N GLU A 171 -15.35 20.89 -1.15
CA GLU A 171 -16.79 21.02 -0.88
C GLU A 171 -17.32 19.90 0.01
N LEU A 172 -16.53 18.82 0.19
CA LEU A 172 -16.94 17.63 0.90
C LEU A 172 -16.73 17.77 2.41
N ALA A 173 -17.71 17.28 3.17
CA ALA A 173 -17.61 17.01 4.59
C ALA A 173 -17.31 15.53 4.84
N ALA A 174 -17.95 14.61 4.09
CA ALA A 174 -17.69 13.19 4.16
C ALA A 174 -17.98 12.46 2.84
N LEU A 175 -17.36 11.30 2.67
CA LEU A 175 -17.64 10.33 1.61
C LEU A 175 -17.86 8.97 2.25
N ARG A 176 -18.98 8.33 1.93
CA ARG A 176 -19.30 6.94 2.29
C ARG A 176 -19.22 6.07 1.05
N LEU A 177 -18.37 5.06 1.10
CA LEU A 177 -18.22 4.08 0.02
C LEU A 177 -19.21 2.93 0.19
N GLU A 178 -19.34 2.10 -0.84
CA GLU A 178 -19.98 0.80 -0.72
C GLU A 178 -19.26 -0.03 0.35
N GLU A 179 -20.02 -0.72 1.19
CA GLU A 179 -19.45 -1.58 2.22
C GLU A 179 -19.13 -2.95 1.61
N PRO A 180 -17.85 -3.33 1.44
CA PRO A 180 -17.52 -4.65 0.94
C PRO A 180 -17.89 -5.71 1.99
N ASN A 181 -17.94 -6.97 1.56
CA ASN A 181 -18.14 -8.08 2.47
C ASN A 181 -17.02 -8.08 3.53
N ALA A 182 -17.42 -8.01 4.81
CA ALA A 182 -16.46 -7.87 5.90
C ALA A 182 -15.60 -9.12 6.10
N TRP A 183 -16.12 -10.32 5.78
CA TRP A 183 -15.34 -11.56 5.81
C TRP A 183 -14.32 -11.63 4.68
N ASP A 184 -14.69 -11.23 3.46
CA ASP A 184 -13.72 -11.15 2.37
C ASP A 184 -12.61 -10.16 2.70
N THR A 185 -12.96 -8.99 3.26
CA THR A 185 -11.97 -8.00 3.69
C THR A 185 -11.06 -8.53 4.80
N TYR A 186 -11.60 -9.33 5.73
CA TYR A 186 -10.81 -9.98 6.78
C TYR A 186 -9.81 -10.99 6.20
N PHE A 187 -10.24 -11.86 5.29
CA PHE A 187 -9.33 -12.81 4.64
C PHE A 187 -8.30 -12.12 3.73
N ASP A 188 -8.68 -11.04 3.05
CA ASP A 188 -7.76 -10.21 2.29
C ASP A 188 -6.69 -9.56 3.18
N GLU A 189 -7.06 -9.10 4.38
CA GLU A 189 -6.11 -8.63 5.39
C GLU A 189 -5.16 -9.75 5.85
N LEU A 190 -5.68 -10.96 6.09
CA LEU A 190 -4.86 -12.10 6.51
C LEU A 190 -3.83 -12.51 5.45
N VAL A 191 -4.16 -12.43 4.16
CA VAL A 191 -3.21 -12.67 3.06
C VAL A 191 -2.01 -11.71 3.13
N GLU A 192 -2.20 -10.49 3.62
CA GLU A 192 -1.14 -9.49 3.76
C GLU A 192 -0.39 -9.56 5.10
N LEU A 193 -1.08 -9.90 6.19
CA LEU A 193 -0.52 -9.84 7.55
C LEU A 193 -0.06 -11.20 8.07
N ALA A 194 -0.77 -12.28 7.75
CA ALA A 194 -0.52 -13.63 8.25
C ALA A 194 -0.69 -14.68 7.12
N PRO A 195 0.14 -14.63 6.06
CA PRO A 195 -0.03 -15.50 4.88
C PRO A 195 0.16 -17.00 5.17
N ASP A 196 0.73 -17.35 6.31
CA ASP A 196 0.86 -18.73 6.83
C ASP A 196 -0.40 -19.20 7.59
N GLY A 197 -1.31 -18.28 7.94
CA GLY A 197 -2.47 -18.54 8.79
C GLY A 197 -2.15 -18.69 10.28
N GLU A 198 -0.90 -18.44 10.69
CA GLU A 198 -0.39 -18.69 12.05
C GLU A 198 0.07 -17.41 12.76
N SER A 199 0.64 -16.48 12.00
CA SER A 199 1.17 -15.23 12.55
C SER A 199 0.09 -14.42 13.28
N ARG A 200 0.33 -14.15 14.57
CA ARG A 200 -0.61 -13.34 15.37
C ARG A 200 -0.70 -11.91 14.87
N LEU A 201 -1.90 -11.38 14.92
CA LEU A 201 -2.17 -9.98 14.66
C LEU A 201 -1.99 -9.16 15.94
N LEU A 202 -1.64 -7.89 15.75
CA LEU A 202 -1.44 -6.89 16.80
C LEU A 202 -2.11 -5.59 16.38
N GLN A 203 -3.24 -5.27 17.00
CA GLN A 203 -3.90 -3.97 16.87
C GLN A 203 -3.36 -3.01 17.93
N THR A 204 -2.93 -1.84 17.49
CA THR A 204 -2.44 -0.74 18.32
C THR A 204 -3.40 0.43 18.25
N GLU A 205 -3.82 0.95 19.40
CA GLU A 205 -4.63 2.16 19.51
C GLU A 205 -3.89 3.24 20.31
N THR A 206 -3.85 4.45 19.77
CA THR A 206 -3.11 5.58 20.34
C THR A 206 -4.03 6.66 20.89
N ILE A 207 -3.48 7.51 21.76
CA ILE A 207 -4.17 8.67 22.34
C ILE A 207 -4.36 9.85 21.37
N ASP A 208 -3.85 9.76 20.15
CA ASP A 208 -4.00 10.76 19.09
C ASP A 208 -4.89 10.25 17.94
N GLY A 209 -5.52 9.09 18.13
CA GLY A 209 -6.63 8.61 17.31
C GLY A 209 -6.26 7.59 16.24
N LEU A 210 -5.03 7.06 16.19
CA LEU A 210 -4.70 5.95 15.30
C LEU A 210 -5.20 4.62 15.88
N ILE A 211 -5.82 3.79 15.04
CA ILE A 211 -6.05 2.36 15.28
C ILE A 211 -5.49 1.61 14.08
N ALA A 212 -4.44 0.81 14.30
CA ALA A 212 -3.71 0.13 13.24
C ALA A 212 -3.45 -1.33 13.60
N THR A 213 -3.86 -2.25 12.72
CA THR A 213 -3.64 -3.70 12.87
C THR A 213 -2.50 -4.16 11.97
N THR A 214 -1.47 -4.76 12.56
CA THR A 214 -0.34 -5.37 11.85
C THR A 214 -0.15 -6.82 12.29
N SER A 215 0.85 -7.51 11.76
CA SER A 215 1.36 -8.76 12.34
C SER A 215 2.72 -8.53 12.99
N LEU A 216 3.14 -9.49 13.83
CA LEU A 216 4.49 -9.47 14.42
C LEU A 216 5.60 -9.58 13.34
N ALA A 217 5.30 -10.16 12.17
CA ALA A 217 6.23 -10.21 11.04
C ALA A 217 6.37 -8.87 10.30
N ARG A 218 5.45 -7.93 10.52
CA ARG A 218 5.40 -6.57 9.95
C ARG A 218 5.50 -5.51 11.05
N PHE A 219 6.28 -5.85 12.08
CA PHE A 219 6.53 -5.03 13.25
C PHE A 219 8.04 -4.81 13.36
N ASP A 220 8.46 -3.56 13.48
CA ASP A 220 9.84 -3.19 13.78
C ASP A 220 9.87 -2.28 15.01
N ALA A 221 11.01 -2.20 15.68
CA ALA A 221 11.16 -1.40 16.89
C ALA A 221 12.56 -0.78 17.00
N ARG A 222 12.59 0.41 17.57
CA ARG A 222 13.82 1.13 17.91
C ARG A 222 13.64 1.97 19.18
N ALA A 223 14.75 2.44 19.73
CA ALA A 223 14.77 3.44 20.79
C ALA A 223 15.38 4.77 20.30
N GLU A 224 14.87 5.89 20.81
CA GLU A 224 15.46 7.22 20.64
C GLU A 224 16.33 7.58 21.85
N GLY A 225 17.63 7.29 21.80
CA GLY A 225 18.53 7.52 22.93
C GLY A 225 18.52 6.35 23.91
N ASN A 226 18.18 6.58 25.19
CA ASN A 226 18.24 5.53 26.22
C ASN A 226 17.16 4.46 25.99
N SER A 227 17.58 3.25 25.62
CA SER A 227 16.69 2.10 25.37
C SER A 227 16.03 1.53 26.63
N ALA A 228 16.53 1.85 27.83
CA ALA A 228 15.87 1.47 29.08
C ALA A 228 14.61 2.29 29.38
N ASP A 229 14.41 3.43 28.71
CA ASP A 229 13.23 4.28 28.87
C ASP A 229 12.18 3.96 27.80
N PHE A 230 11.13 3.23 28.21
CA PHE A 230 10.06 2.82 27.29
C PHE A 230 9.30 3.99 26.63
N ALA A 231 9.36 5.20 27.21
CA ALA A 231 8.71 6.37 26.61
C ALA A 231 9.43 6.86 25.34
N ARG A 232 10.67 6.40 25.13
CA ARG A 232 11.52 6.71 23.97
C ARG A 232 11.50 5.63 22.89
N TRP A 233 10.74 4.56 23.10
CA TRP A 233 10.59 3.53 22.09
C TRP A 233 9.67 4.03 20.98
N VAL A 234 9.99 3.62 19.76
CA VAL A 234 9.19 3.86 18.57
C VAL A 234 9.02 2.53 17.85
N HIS A 235 7.78 2.18 17.54
CA HIS A 235 7.46 0.95 16.85
C HIS A 235 6.96 1.26 15.44
N ALA A 236 7.52 0.61 14.43
CA ALA A 236 6.98 0.64 13.08
C ALA A 236 5.93 -0.45 12.93
N VAL A 237 4.77 -0.08 12.40
CA VAL A 237 3.72 -1.03 12.00
C VAL A 237 3.33 -0.75 10.56
N GLN A 238 3.01 -1.78 9.79
CA GLN A 238 2.47 -1.61 8.45
C GLN A 238 1.21 -2.45 8.26
N PRO A 239 0.02 -1.86 8.51
CA PRO A 239 -1.26 -2.51 8.26
C PRO A 239 -1.49 -2.86 6.79
N ALA A 240 -2.40 -3.80 6.52
CA ALA A 240 -2.74 -4.23 5.16
C ALA A 240 -3.24 -3.09 4.26
N TRP A 241 -3.84 -2.06 4.86
CA TRP A 241 -4.34 -0.88 4.16
C TRP A 241 -3.25 0.18 3.89
N SER A 242 -2.06 0.07 4.50
CA SER A 242 -1.00 1.07 4.37
C SER A 242 0.11 0.61 3.44
N LEU A 243 0.45 1.47 2.47
CA LEU A 243 1.61 1.26 1.59
C LEU A 243 2.92 1.70 2.25
N ASP A 244 2.83 2.44 3.36
CA ASP A 244 3.97 2.96 4.11
C ASP A 244 3.98 2.46 5.57
N PRO A 245 5.16 2.29 6.19
CA PRO A 245 5.27 2.02 7.62
C PRO A 245 4.85 3.25 8.44
N ILE A 246 4.18 3.00 9.55
CA ILE A 246 3.73 4.02 10.50
C ILE A 246 4.56 3.89 11.77
N TRP A 247 5.27 4.96 12.12
CA TRP A 247 6.22 4.96 13.24
C TRP A 247 5.61 5.57 14.50
N ILE A 248 5.10 4.71 15.38
CA ILE A 248 4.28 5.07 16.54
C ILE A 248 5.17 5.20 17.79
N PRO A 249 5.21 6.37 18.46
CA PRO A 249 5.85 6.52 19.76
C PRO A 249 5.12 5.68 20.82
N ASN A 250 5.85 4.81 21.52
CA ASN A 250 5.25 3.90 22.50
C ASN A 250 4.51 4.64 23.63
N ARG A 251 4.98 5.83 24.03
CA ARG A 251 4.32 6.68 25.04
C ARG A 251 2.90 7.16 24.65
N ASN A 252 2.53 7.08 23.37
CA ASN A 252 1.20 7.45 22.89
C ASN A 252 0.27 6.23 22.80
N VAL A 253 0.77 5.01 23.02
CA VAL A 253 -0.03 3.80 22.86
C VAL A 253 -0.83 3.53 24.13
N TRP A 254 -2.15 3.70 24.00
CA TRP A 254 -3.13 3.46 25.06
C TRP A 254 -3.34 1.96 25.30
N ILE A 255 -3.51 1.19 24.23
CA ILE A 255 -3.75 -0.25 24.33
C ILE A 255 -3.25 -1.00 23.11
N ARG A 256 -2.84 -2.24 23.34
CA ARG A 256 -2.53 -3.22 22.30
C ARG A 256 -3.42 -4.44 22.47
N ARG A 257 -3.89 -5.01 21.37
CA ARG A 257 -4.73 -6.22 21.33
C ARG A 257 -4.08 -7.21 20.40
N SER A 258 -3.94 -8.47 20.82
CA SER A 258 -3.37 -9.52 20.00
C SER A 258 -4.27 -10.75 19.96
N PHE A 259 -4.41 -11.28 18.76
CA PHE A 259 -5.31 -12.40 18.46
C PHE A 259 -4.73 -13.24 17.31
N ALA A 260 -5.04 -14.53 17.29
CA ALA A 260 -4.68 -15.40 16.19
C ALA A 260 -5.60 -15.18 14.97
N PRO A 261 -5.20 -15.57 13.75
CA PRO A 261 -6.04 -15.50 12.55
C PRO A 261 -7.39 -16.25 12.63
N HIS A 262 -7.52 -17.20 13.54
CA HIS A 262 -8.76 -17.96 13.78
C HIS A 262 -9.54 -17.48 15.02
N GLU A 263 -9.07 -16.43 15.71
CA GLU A 263 -9.74 -15.82 16.87
C GLU A 263 -10.13 -14.39 16.51
N VAL A 264 -11.30 -14.18 15.91
CA VAL A 264 -11.66 -12.89 15.31
C VAL A 264 -12.49 -12.05 16.28
N PRO A 265 -11.97 -10.93 16.83
CA PRO A 265 -12.77 -10.06 17.67
C PRO A 265 -13.99 -9.53 16.90
N LEU A 266 -15.18 -9.55 17.51
CA LEU A 266 -16.38 -9.01 16.85
C LEU A 266 -16.28 -7.51 16.62
N THR A 267 -15.40 -6.81 17.35
CA THR A 267 -15.07 -5.40 17.14
C THR A 267 -14.34 -5.12 15.82
N ARG A 268 -13.95 -6.16 15.07
CA ARG A 268 -13.47 -6.06 13.68
C ARG A 268 -14.62 -5.92 12.67
N PHE A 269 -15.85 -6.19 13.11
CA PHE A 269 -17.05 -6.10 12.30
C PHE A 269 -17.94 -5.00 12.84
N LEU A 270 -18.57 -4.26 11.93
CA LEU A 270 -19.54 -3.24 12.29
C LEU A 270 -20.93 -3.89 12.33
N PRO A 271 -21.59 -3.90 13.49
CA PRO A 271 -22.90 -4.52 13.59
C PRO A 271 -23.96 -3.71 12.85
N ARG A 272 -24.91 -4.42 12.24
CA ARG A 272 -26.20 -3.81 11.86
C ARG A 272 -27.11 -3.79 13.07
N LEU A 273 -27.90 -2.73 13.20
CA LEU A 273 -28.95 -2.66 14.21
C LEU A 273 -30.25 -3.23 13.64
N GLU A 274 -30.89 -4.14 14.37
CA GLU A 274 -32.29 -4.46 14.09
C GLU A 274 -33.14 -3.26 14.53
N THR A 275 -33.80 -2.60 13.59
CA THR A 275 -34.78 -1.56 13.95
C THR A 275 -36.06 -2.28 14.35
N PRO A 276 -36.54 -2.14 15.61
CA PRO A 276 -37.77 -2.83 16.00
C PRO A 276 -38.92 -2.39 15.10
N GLY A 277 -39.54 -3.35 14.43
CA GLY A 277 -40.81 -3.13 13.75
C GLY A 277 -41.87 -2.79 14.79
N SER A 278 -42.33 -1.53 14.79
CA SER A 278 -43.51 -1.04 15.52
C SER A 278 -43.38 -0.89 17.06
N ALA A 279 -43.66 0.33 17.49
CA ALA A 279 -44.15 0.79 18.81
C ALA A 279 -43.13 1.19 19.90
N ALA A 280 -43.14 2.51 20.15
CA ALA A 280 -42.90 3.22 21.41
C ALA A 280 -41.51 3.83 21.69
N VAL A 281 -41.47 5.15 21.42
CA VAL A 281 -40.62 6.23 21.95
C VAL A 281 -39.24 6.44 21.32
N PRO A 282 -39.12 7.33 20.32
CA PRO A 282 -37.87 7.92 19.92
C PRO A 282 -37.54 9.06 20.88
N THR A 283 -36.73 8.81 21.90
CA THR A 283 -36.10 9.90 22.67
C THR A 283 -34.59 9.73 22.73
N LEU A 284 -33.94 10.71 22.10
CA LEU A 284 -32.56 11.19 22.34
C LEU A 284 -31.40 10.32 21.81
N SER A 285 -31.19 10.49 20.49
CA SER A 285 -29.92 10.61 19.76
C SER A 285 -28.62 10.22 20.49
N ALA A 286 -28.05 9.09 20.11
CA ALA A 286 -26.62 8.79 19.91
C ALA A 286 -26.54 7.32 19.47
N ALA A 287 -25.51 6.91 18.73
CA ALA A 287 -25.40 5.53 18.22
C ALA A 287 -25.71 4.51 19.31
N ALA A 288 -26.64 3.58 19.04
CA ALA A 288 -27.16 2.64 20.05
C ALA A 288 -26.09 1.67 20.59
N TRP A 289 -24.88 1.70 20.02
CA TRP A 289 -23.72 0.93 20.39
C TRP A 289 -22.43 1.73 20.16
N GLN A 290 -21.35 1.33 20.85
CA GLN A 290 -20.00 1.86 20.67
C GLN A 290 -18.98 0.72 20.69
N ILE A 291 -18.04 0.72 19.74
CA ILE A 291 -16.92 -0.24 19.72
C ILE A 291 -15.79 0.30 20.61
N ASN A 292 -15.26 -0.56 21.48
CA ASN A 292 -14.15 -0.27 22.39
C ASN A 292 -14.36 0.94 23.32
N ARG A 293 -15.62 1.33 23.51
CA ARG A 293 -16.09 2.37 24.41
C ARG A 293 -17.39 1.88 25.06
N ASN A 294 -17.75 2.46 26.19
CA ASN A 294 -19.07 2.21 26.76
C ASN A 294 -20.17 2.87 25.91
N ALA A 295 -21.45 2.65 26.24
CA ALA A 295 -22.57 3.20 25.48
C ALA A 295 -22.64 4.74 25.41
N TYR A 296 -21.86 5.45 26.24
CA TYR A 296 -21.75 6.91 26.22
C TYR A 296 -20.54 7.42 25.41
N GLY A 297 -19.68 6.52 24.93
CA GLY A 297 -18.45 6.85 24.20
C GLY A 297 -17.22 7.07 25.10
N ASP A 298 -17.33 6.82 26.41
CA ASP A 298 -16.23 6.91 27.36
C ASP A 298 -15.39 5.62 27.38
N THR A 299 -14.32 5.61 28.20
CA THR A 299 -13.45 4.45 28.39
C THR A 299 -14.24 3.19 28.73
N PHE A 300 -14.05 2.14 27.94
CA PHE A 300 -14.67 0.82 28.15
C PHE A 300 -14.18 0.19 29.45
N ASN A 301 -15.06 0.09 30.45
CA ASN A 301 -14.78 -0.47 31.77
C ASN A 301 -15.97 -1.33 32.23
N PRO A 302 -16.06 -2.59 31.76
CA PRO A 302 -17.20 -3.44 32.06
C PRO A 302 -17.18 -3.89 33.51
N GLY A 303 -18.19 -3.45 34.27
CA GLY A 303 -18.29 -3.70 35.69
C GLY A 303 -17.04 -3.35 36.51
N GLU A 304 -16.55 -4.30 37.30
CA GLU A 304 -15.29 -4.17 38.05
C GLU A 304 -14.08 -4.71 37.29
N ALA A 305 -14.28 -5.43 36.18
CA ALA A 305 -13.22 -6.09 35.44
C ALA A 305 -12.54 -5.16 34.42
N GLU A 306 -11.30 -5.49 34.08
CA GLU A 306 -10.63 -4.90 32.92
C GLU A 306 -10.87 -5.75 31.67
N ALA A 307 -10.86 -5.08 30.52
CA ALA A 307 -11.06 -5.70 29.22
C ALA A 307 -10.25 -5.00 28.14
N GLY A 308 -9.78 -5.78 27.17
CA GLY A 308 -9.05 -5.25 26.03
C GLY A 308 -9.95 -4.59 24.98
N TRP A 309 -11.13 -5.16 24.78
CA TRP A 309 -12.11 -4.71 23.77
C TRP A 309 -13.52 -5.10 24.17
N GLY A 310 -14.49 -4.52 23.47
CA GLY A 310 -15.88 -4.89 23.62
C GLY A 310 -16.81 -3.92 22.92
N ILE A 311 -18.10 -4.09 23.17
CA ILE A 311 -19.16 -3.30 22.55
C ILE A 311 -20.11 -2.82 23.63
N GLY A 312 -20.09 -1.52 23.91
CA GLY A 312 -21.00 -0.89 24.86
C GLY A 312 -22.33 -0.59 24.20
N VAL A 313 -23.43 -0.94 24.86
CA VAL A 313 -24.81 -0.83 24.35
C VAL A 313 -25.76 -0.39 25.47
N ARG A 314 -26.99 -0.01 25.08
CA ARG A 314 -28.12 0.14 26.02
C ARG A 314 -29.08 -1.05 25.88
N SER A 315 -29.95 -1.28 26.85
CA SER A 315 -30.96 -2.36 26.74
C SER A 315 -31.90 -2.18 25.55
N ALA A 316 -32.52 -3.30 25.17
CA ALA A 316 -33.31 -3.48 23.95
C ALA A 316 -32.50 -3.40 22.65
N ASN A 317 -31.16 -3.36 22.73
CA ASN A 317 -30.29 -3.40 21.57
C ASN A 317 -30.15 -4.84 21.04
N ARG A 318 -30.22 -4.97 19.71
CA ARG A 318 -29.93 -6.20 18.96
C ARG A 318 -28.86 -5.90 17.91
N LEU A 319 -27.65 -6.39 18.15
CA LEU A 319 -26.52 -6.29 17.25
C LEU A 319 -26.49 -7.50 16.33
N ILE A 320 -26.57 -7.26 15.02
CA ILE A 320 -26.52 -8.30 14.00
C ILE A 320 -25.11 -8.37 13.41
N PHE A 321 -24.53 -9.58 13.41
CA PHE A 321 -23.24 -9.85 12.79
C PHE A 321 -23.34 -10.94 11.72
N PRO A 322 -22.68 -10.76 10.57
CA PRO A 322 -22.60 -11.81 9.56
C PRO A 322 -21.73 -12.97 10.05
N THR A 323 -22.09 -14.19 9.68
CA THR A 323 -21.24 -15.38 9.91
C THR A 323 -20.53 -15.80 8.63
N HIS A 324 -19.47 -16.60 8.79
CA HIS A 324 -18.77 -17.26 7.71
C HIS A 324 -18.79 -18.77 7.92
N PRO A 325 -18.68 -19.60 6.86
CA PRO A 325 -18.56 -21.04 7.00
C PRO A 325 -17.43 -21.55 7.91
N ALA A 326 -16.42 -20.73 8.17
CA ALA A 326 -15.34 -21.03 9.10
C ALA A 326 -15.77 -20.90 10.57
N VAL A 327 -16.81 -20.13 10.90
CA VAL A 327 -17.22 -19.89 12.29
C VAL A 327 -17.70 -21.20 12.94
N ARG A 328 -17.22 -21.45 14.16
CA ARG A 328 -17.58 -22.61 14.98
C ARG A 328 -18.18 -22.21 16.32
N THR A 329 -17.60 -21.19 16.94
CA THR A 329 -17.96 -20.80 18.30
C THR A 329 -17.97 -19.28 18.43
N LEU A 330 -18.91 -18.75 19.21
CA LEU A 330 -18.83 -17.41 19.78
C LEU A 330 -18.38 -17.52 21.24
N ARG A 331 -17.40 -16.71 21.63
CA ARG A 331 -16.99 -16.53 23.03
C ARG A 331 -17.14 -15.08 23.43
N THR A 332 -17.66 -14.83 24.61
CA THR A 332 -17.80 -13.47 25.17
C THR A 332 -18.08 -13.53 26.66
N ARG A 333 -17.86 -12.41 27.34
CA ARG A 333 -18.38 -12.15 28.67
C ARG A 333 -19.42 -11.03 28.58
N PHE A 334 -20.26 -10.89 29.59
CA PHE A 334 -21.32 -9.88 29.60
C PHE A 334 -21.43 -9.22 30.97
N ALA A 335 -21.58 -7.90 31.01
CA ALA A 335 -21.70 -7.14 32.24
C ALA A 335 -22.56 -5.90 32.04
N LEU A 336 -23.07 -5.33 33.14
CA LEU A 336 -23.47 -3.93 33.15
C LEU A 336 -22.22 -3.04 33.26
N ASP A 337 -22.17 -1.96 32.48
CA ASP A 337 -21.07 -0.99 32.51
C ASP A 337 -20.97 -0.37 33.91
N ARG A 338 -19.76 0.04 34.31
CA ARG A 338 -19.53 0.68 35.62
C ARG A 338 -20.46 1.89 35.88
N ALA A 339 -20.90 2.59 34.84
CA ALA A 339 -21.84 3.70 34.95
C ALA A 339 -23.24 3.29 35.45
N ALA A 340 -23.61 2.01 35.38
CA ALA A 340 -24.85 1.50 35.98
C ALA A 340 -24.79 1.49 37.52
N GLY A 341 -23.59 1.42 38.12
CA GLY A 341 -23.40 1.35 39.56
C GLY A 341 -24.11 0.15 40.17
N THR A 342 -24.89 0.36 41.22
CA THR A 342 -25.70 -0.71 41.84
C THR A 342 -27.05 -0.96 41.15
N GLY A 343 -27.36 -0.26 40.06
CA GLY A 343 -28.63 -0.32 39.35
C GLY A 343 -28.58 -1.05 38.01
N GLY A 344 -29.65 -0.89 37.23
CA GLY A 344 -29.86 -1.61 35.97
C GLY A 344 -30.19 -3.10 36.18
N CYS A 345 -30.89 -3.69 35.23
CA CYS A 345 -31.06 -5.14 35.17
C CYS A 345 -31.29 -5.64 33.75
N VAL A 346 -30.49 -6.57 33.26
CA VAL A 346 -30.60 -7.07 31.88
C VAL A 346 -30.32 -8.56 31.80
N ARG A 347 -30.62 -9.17 30.65
CA ARG A 347 -30.10 -10.49 30.27
C ARG A 347 -29.42 -10.42 28.91
N ALA A 348 -28.32 -11.15 28.77
CA ALA A 348 -27.67 -11.37 27.48
C ALA A 348 -28.37 -12.53 26.76
N LYS A 349 -28.63 -12.37 25.47
CA LYS A 349 -29.10 -13.44 24.60
C LYS A 349 -28.27 -13.52 23.33
N VAL A 350 -28.03 -14.74 22.87
CA VAL A 350 -27.40 -15.01 21.57
C VAL A 350 -28.29 -15.95 20.78
N ALA A 351 -28.64 -15.55 19.56
CA ALA A 351 -29.53 -16.29 18.68
C ALA A 351 -29.13 -16.15 17.21
N SER A 352 -29.76 -16.93 16.34
CA SER A 352 -29.77 -16.64 14.90
C SER A 352 -30.86 -15.63 14.56
N ILE A 353 -30.62 -14.82 13.51
CA ILE A 353 -31.68 -14.01 12.91
C ILE A 353 -32.86 -14.83 12.35
N ALA A 354 -32.63 -16.09 11.97
CA ALA A 354 -33.68 -16.97 11.45
C ALA A 354 -34.61 -17.50 12.55
N THR A 355 -34.11 -17.62 13.79
CA THR A 355 -34.84 -18.17 14.94
C THR A 355 -34.57 -17.34 16.20
N PRO A 356 -34.93 -16.05 16.24
CA PRO A 356 -34.60 -15.15 17.34
C PRO A 356 -35.25 -15.58 18.66
N ASP A 357 -36.42 -16.22 18.61
CA ASP A 357 -37.16 -16.71 19.78
C ASP A 357 -36.60 -18.03 20.37
N GLN A 358 -35.62 -18.64 19.70
CA GLN A 358 -34.91 -19.84 20.16
C GLN A 358 -33.43 -19.53 20.35
N PRO A 359 -33.06 -18.76 21.39
CA PRO A 359 -31.68 -18.37 21.61
C PRO A 359 -30.83 -19.60 21.97
N TRP A 360 -29.61 -19.66 21.42
CA TRP A 360 -28.61 -20.66 21.82
C TRP A 360 -28.06 -20.40 23.21
N TYR A 361 -28.13 -19.16 23.68
CA TYR A 361 -27.70 -18.76 25.00
C TYR A 361 -28.62 -17.70 25.58
N THR A 362 -28.94 -17.82 26.86
CA THR A 362 -29.58 -16.78 27.67
C THR A 362 -28.91 -16.77 29.04
N SER A 363 -28.42 -15.61 29.47
CA SER A 363 -27.82 -15.47 30.80
C SER A 363 -28.88 -15.47 31.91
N GLU A 364 -28.43 -15.62 33.16
CA GLU A 364 -29.20 -15.17 34.32
C GLU A 364 -29.39 -13.64 34.31
N PHE A 365 -30.20 -13.12 35.24
CA PHE A 365 -30.38 -11.67 35.39
C PHE A 365 -29.09 -11.03 35.92
N VAL A 366 -28.57 -10.05 35.18
CA VAL A 366 -27.44 -9.23 35.60
C VAL A 366 -28.00 -7.98 36.28
N VAL A 367 -27.67 -7.75 37.55
CA VAL A 367 -28.12 -6.58 38.33
C VAL A 367 -26.90 -5.85 38.88
N GLY A 368 -26.79 -4.56 38.61
CA GLY A 368 -25.61 -3.78 38.99
C GLY A 368 -24.34 -4.16 38.22
N SER A 369 -23.31 -3.33 38.37
CA SER A 369 -22.03 -3.44 37.68
C SER A 369 -20.99 -4.26 38.44
N GLN A 370 -21.38 -4.99 39.49
CA GLN A 370 -20.45 -5.73 40.35
C GLN A 370 -20.01 -7.07 39.75
N HIS A 371 -20.81 -7.62 38.84
CA HIS A 371 -20.59 -8.95 38.27
C HIS A 371 -20.39 -8.89 36.76
N THR A 372 -19.46 -9.71 36.29
CA THR A 372 -19.28 -10.02 34.87
C THR A 372 -19.52 -11.51 34.69
N ILE A 373 -20.45 -11.86 33.80
CA ILE A 373 -20.81 -13.24 33.49
C ILE A 373 -19.94 -13.74 32.35
N ASP A 374 -19.41 -14.95 32.48
CA ASP A 374 -18.83 -15.66 31.34
C ASP A 374 -19.95 -16.41 30.59
N CYS A 375 -20.10 -16.10 29.30
CA CYS A 375 -21.12 -16.77 28.47
C CYS A 375 -20.64 -18.14 27.96
N GLY A 376 -19.37 -18.49 28.19
CA GLY A 376 -18.77 -19.75 27.76
C GLY A 376 -18.59 -19.84 26.25
N ALA A 377 -18.48 -21.08 25.76
CA ALA A 377 -18.38 -21.40 24.34
C ALA A 377 -19.77 -21.65 23.75
N ILE A 378 -20.31 -20.67 23.01
CA ILE A 378 -21.60 -20.78 22.35
C ILE A 378 -21.37 -21.41 20.97
N SER A 379 -21.79 -22.65 20.78
CA SER A 379 -21.61 -23.38 19.52
C SER A 379 -22.52 -22.83 18.42
N ILE A 380 -21.94 -22.58 17.24
CA ILE A 380 -22.66 -22.11 16.07
C ILE A 380 -22.90 -23.30 15.12
N PRO A 381 -24.15 -23.54 14.66
CA PRO A 381 -24.46 -24.65 13.76
C PRO A 381 -23.61 -24.65 12.48
N THR A 382 -23.16 -25.83 12.07
CA THR A 382 -22.23 -26.02 10.94
C THR A 382 -22.82 -26.77 9.75
N ASP A 383 -24.04 -27.28 9.86
CA ASP A 383 -24.76 -28.07 8.86
C ASP A 383 -25.59 -27.19 7.89
N GLY A 384 -26.45 -27.81 7.07
CA GLY A 384 -27.32 -27.13 6.09
C GLY A 384 -28.30 -26.10 6.69
N ASN A 385 -28.32 -25.95 8.02
CA ASN A 385 -29.09 -24.96 8.76
C ASN A 385 -28.19 -23.83 9.33
N ARG A 386 -26.97 -23.65 8.79
CA ARG A 386 -26.04 -22.60 9.23
C ARG A 386 -26.70 -21.22 9.10
N PRO A 387 -26.74 -20.44 10.19
CA PRO A 387 -27.31 -19.12 10.18
C PRO A 387 -26.37 -18.16 9.45
N ALA A 388 -26.87 -17.42 8.46
CA ALA A 388 -26.09 -16.39 7.78
C ALA A 388 -25.68 -15.24 8.72
N GLU A 389 -26.47 -15.00 9.76
CA GLU A 389 -26.24 -13.93 10.73
C GLU A 389 -26.64 -14.35 12.15
N ILE A 390 -25.93 -13.79 13.13
CA ILE A 390 -26.22 -13.94 14.56
C ILE A 390 -26.69 -12.62 15.16
N ILE A 391 -27.43 -12.72 16.27
CA ILE A 391 -27.90 -11.59 17.07
C ILE A 391 -27.24 -11.68 18.45
N LEU A 392 -26.62 -10.58 18.87
CA LEU A 392 -26.31 -10.30 20.27
C LEU A 392 -27.38 -9.35 20.82
N GLU A 393 -28.25 -9.86 21.68
CA GLU A 393 -29.39 -9.11 22.22
C GLU A 393 -29.19 -8.81 23.71
N VAL A 394 -29.48 -7.55 24.09
CA VAL A 394 -29.64 -7.16 25.49
C VAL A 394 -31.12 -7.08 25.81
N ASP A 395 -31.65 -8.16 26.36
CA ASP A 395 -33.04 -8.24 26.82
C ASP A 395 -33.21 -7.33 28.04
N PRO A 396 -34.11 -6.33 27.99
CA PRO A 396 -34.41 -5.46 29.14
C PRO A 396 -35.08 -6.23 30.30
N ALA A 397 -35.39 -7.52 30.12
CA ALA A 397 -35.75 -8.45 31.17
C ALA A 397 -36.98 -7.97 31.98
N HIS A 398 -37.96 -7.35 31.31
CA HIS A 398 -39.18 -6.84 31.95
C HIS A 398 -40.01 -7.93 32.63
N THR A 399 -39.96 -9.15 32.11
CA THR A 399 -40.64 -10.30 32.71
C THR A 399 -39.68 -11.02 33.67
N GLY A 400 -40.09 -11.19 34.93
CA GLY A 400 -39.31 -11.91 35.94
C GLY A 400 -38.16 -11.11 36.56
N ARG A 401 -38.11 -9.79 36.35
CA ARG A 401 -37.08 -8.90 36.92
C ARG A 401 -37.01 -9.08 38.45
N PRO A 402 -35.81 -9.27 39.04
CA PRO A 402 -35.66 -9.42 40.49
C PRO A 402 -36.17 -8.22 41.28
N ALA A 403 -36.71 -8.46 42.47
CA ALA A 403 -37.14 -7.40 43.37
C ALA A 403 -35.95 -6.51 43.80
N GLY A 404 -36.14 -5.19 43.79
CA GLY A 404 -35.10 -4.22 44.14
C GLY A 404 -34.19 -3.79 42.99
N ALA A 405 -34.27 -4.44 41.82
CA ALA A 405 -33.68 -3.91 40.61
C ALA A 405 -34.45 -2.68 40.11
N ASP A 406 -33.78 -1.81 39.34
CA ASP A 406 -34.43 -0.65 38.75
C ASP A 406 -35.64 -1.05 37.89
N PRO A 407 -36.71 -0.25 37.79
CA PRO A 407 -37.79 -0.53 36.85
C PRO A 407 -37.41 -0.13 35.41
N LEU A 408 -38.12 -0.70 34.43
CA LEU A 408 -37.99 -0.37 33.00
C LEU A 408 -36.55 -0.51 32.50
N THR A 409 -36.01 0.45 31.74
CA THR A 409 -34.66 0.43 31.16
C THR A 409 -33.68 1.36 31.87
N ILE A 410 -34.01 1.78 33.10
CA ILE A 410 -33.20 2.75 33.86
C ILE A 410 -31.84 2.14 34.16
N ARG A 411 -30.77 2.86 33.77
CA ARG A 411 -29.37 2.45 33.96
C ARG A 411 -29.00 1.10 33.33
N ASP A 412 -29.81 0.60 32.40
CA ASP A 412 -29.49 -0.59 31.63
C ASP A 412 -28.43 -0.28 30.54
N ILE A 413 -27.21 0.00 30.99
CA ILE A 413 -26.04 0.20 30.15
C ILE A 413 -25.21 -1.08 30.27
N ALA A 414 -25.06 -1.78 29.16
CA ALA A 414 -24.44 -3.10 29.14
C ALA A 414 -23.27 -3.16 28.19
N ASP A 415 -22.37 -4.10 28.45
CA ASP A 415 -21.17 -4.31 27.66
C ASP A 415 -21.10 -5.79 27.23
N TRP A 416 -20.95 -6.00 25.93
CA TRP A 416 -20.41 -7.26 25.40
C TRP A 416 -18.90 -7.20 25.53
N VAL A 417 -18.36 -7.99 26.44
CA VAL A 417 -16.97 -7.94 26.87
C VAL A 417 -16.16 -8.98 26.12
N GLU A 418 -15.11 -8.51 25.44
CA GLU A 418 -14.21 -9.32 24.64
C GLU A 418 -14.94 -10.35 23.73
N PRO A 419 -15.94 -9.97 22.92
CA PRO A 419 -16.60 -10.92 22.03
C PRO A 419 -15.67 -11.29 20.88
N TRP A 420 -15.56 -12.59 20.56
CA TRP A 420 -14.85 -13.07 19.38
C TRP A 420 -15.44 -14.37 18.79
N PHE A 421 -15.25 -14.54 17.49
CA PHE A 421 -15.48 -15.81 16.81
C PHE A 421 -14.24 -16.69 16.87
N GLU A 422 -14.43 -17.97 17.19
CA GLU A 422 -13.45 -19.02 16.98
C GLU A 422 -13.76 -19.71 15.64
N LEU A 423 -12.77 -19.70 14.75
CA LEU A 423 -12.87 -20.24 13.41
C LEU A 423 -12.19 -21.61 13.31
N ASP A 424 -12.65 -22.40 12.35
CA ASP A 424 -11.97 -23.58 11.87
C ASP A 424 -10.66 -23.19 11.17
N ALA A 425 -9.52 -23.49 11.79
CA ALA A 425 -8.20 -23.10 11.29
C ALA A 425 -7.87 -23.67 9.90
N ALA A 426 -8.39 -24.86 9.56
CA ALA A 426 -8.18 -25.44 8.23
C ALA A 426 -8.92 -24.62 7.17
N VAL A 427 -10.17 -24.23 7.44
CA VAL A 427 -10.94 -23.37 6.53
C VAL A 427 -10.28 -21.98 6.40
N VAL A 428 -9.73 -21.42 7.49
CA VAL A 428 -8.98 -20.16 7.41
C VAL A 428 -7.78 -20.27 6.48
N LYS A 429 -7.00 -21.35 6.59
CA LYS A 429 -5.87 -21.62 5.68
C LYS A 429 -6.33 -21.77 4.23
N ASP A 430 -7.45 -22.44 3.98
CA ASP A 430 -8.01 -22.57 2.64
C ASP A 430 -8.47 -21.21 2.06
N GLU A 431 -9.10 -20.35 2.86
CA GLU A 431 -9.52 -19.01 2.40
C GLU A 431 -8.31 -18.11 2.08
N ILE A 432 -7.25 -18.16 2.90
CA ILE A 432 -5.97 -17.48 2.61
C ILE A 432 -5.35 -18.06 1.33
N ALA A 433 -5.35 -19.39 1.20
CA ALA A 433 -4.78 -20.09 0.06
C ALA A 433 -5.41 -19.64 -1.27
N ARG A 434 -6.74 -19.54 -1.33
CA ARG A 434 -7.47 -19.12 -2.54
C ARG A 434 -7.19 -17.66 -2.93
N ARG A 435 -6.83 -16.80 -1.98
CA ARG A 435 -6.61 -15.35 -2.17
C ARG A 435 -5.14 -14.96 -2.31
N ARG A 436 -4.19 -15.89 -2.22
CA ARG A 436 -2.75 -15.59 -2.21
C ARG A 436 -2.27 -14.79 -3.43
N ALA A 437 -2.92 -15.00 -4.58
CA ALA A 437 -2.60 -14.35 -5.85
C ALA A 437 -3.39 -13.05 -6.10
N THR A 438 -4.49 -12.80 -5.38
CA THR A 438 -5.44 -11.70 -5.70
C THR A 438 -4.94 -10.32 -5.25
N HIS A 439 -3.80 -10.25 -4.56
CA HIS A 439 -3.27 -9.03 -3.95
C HIS A 439 -1.81 -8.75 -4.32
N ILE A 440 -1.45 -9.00 -5.58
CA ILE A 440 -0.15 -8.61 -6.13
C ILE A 440 -0.41 -7.59 -7.23
N PRO A 441 -0.17 -6.29 -6.98
CA PRO A 441 -0.49 -5.22 -7.93
C PRO A 441 0.08 -5.48 -9.33
N ALA A 442 1.32 -5.96 -9.39
CA ALA A 442 2.02 -6.32 -10.62
C ALA A 442 1.27 -7.36 -11.49
N TRP A 443 0.41 -8.19 -10.90
CA TRP A 443 -0.30 -9.26 -11.60
C TRP A 443 -1.65 -8.81 -12.14
N ARG A 444 -2.04 -7.54 -11.94
CA ARG A 444 -3.33 -7.01 -12.40
C ARG A 444 -3.46 -7.18 -13.93
N GLY A 445 -4.57 -7.75 -14.37
CA GLY A 445 -4.85 -8.02 -15.78
C GLY A 445 -4.14 -9.24 -16.36
N TRP A 446 -3.39 -9.99 -15.55
CA TRP A 446 -2.77 -11.26 -15.95
C TRP A 446 -3.56 -12.44 -15.39
N LYS A 447 -3.69 -13.50 -16.18
CA LYS A 447 -4.20 -14.78 -15.72
C LYS A 447 -3.07 -15.54 -15.03
N VAL A 448 -3.24 -15.82 -13.75
CA VAL A 448 -2.26 -16.54 -12.93
C VAL A 448 -2.68 -18.01 -12.81
N THR A 449 -1.76 -18.93 -13.07
CA THR A 449 -1.96 -20.37 -12.92
C THR A 449 -0.78 -21.00 -12.21
N PHE A 450 -1.05 -21.94 -11.30
CA PHE A 450 -0.06 -22.73 -10.58
C PHE A 450 -0.69 -24.08 -10.18
N ASN A 451 0.13 -25.01 -9.71
CA ASN A 451 -0.33 -26.29 -9.20
C ASN A 451 -0.94 -26.11 -7.79
N GLU A 452 -2.23 -26.43 -7.62
CA GLU A 452 -2.94 -26.32 -6.33
C GLU A 452 -2.47 -27.34 -5.28
N GLN A 453 -1.86 -28.47 -5.69
CA GLN A 453 -1.24 -29.41 -4.77
C GLN A 453 0.11 -28.90 -4.23
N THR A 454 0.79 -28.01 -4.96
CA THR A 454 2.03 -27.34 -4.53
C THR A 454 1.91 -25.82 -4.72
N PRO A 455 1.02 -25.17 -3.97
CA PRO A 455 0.68 -23.78 -4.23
C PRO A 455 1.82 -22.84 -3.80
N PRO A 456 1.96 -21.67 -4.43
CA PRO A 456 3.10 -20.79 -4.20
C PRO A 456 3.09 -20.18 -2.79
N LEU A 457 4.24 -20.07 -2.15
CA LEU A 457 4.35 -19.49 -0.80
C LEU A 457 4.36 -17.96 -0.89
N ARG A 458 3.51 -17.32 -0.08
CA ARG A 458 3.53 -15.87 0.12
C ARG A 458 4.25 -15.55 1.43
N LYS A 459 5.24 -14.67 1.36
CA LYS A 459 6.03 -14.20 2.51
C LYS A 459 5.95 -12.68 2.60
N SER A 460 6.01 -12.16 3.81
CA SER A 460 6.27 -10.73 4.03
C SER A 460 7.77 -10.53 4.15
N VAL A 461 8.34 -9.69 3.30
CA VAL A 461 9.78 -9.37 3.34
C VAL A 461 10.00 -7.89 3.58
N THR A 462 11.10 -7.58 4.26
CA THR A 462 11.61 -6.21 4.37
C THR A 462 12.27 -5.81 3.06
N ASP A 463 11.77 -4.75 2.46
CA ASP A 463 12.26 -4.16 1.21
C ASP A 463 12.55 -2.67 1.44
N ASP A 464 13.83 -2.30 1.38
CA ASP A 464 14.33 -0.93 1.50
C ASP A 464 14.46 -0.22 0.14
N LEU A 465 14.01 -0.86 -0.94
CA LEU A 465 13.97 -0.30 -2.29
C LEU A 465 13.20 1.03 -2.36
N ASN A 466 13.82 2.03 -2.97
CA ASN A 466 13.27 3.37 -3.19
C ASN A 466 12.70 4.04 -1.93
N SER A 467 13.12 3.62 -0.74
CA SER A 467 12.57 4.10 0.52
C SER A 467 13.68 4.33 1.54
N PRO A 468 13.75 5.50 2.19
CA PRO A 468 14.68 5.71 3.29
C PRO A 468 14.22 5.00 4.57
N THR A 469 13.04 4.35 4.55
CA THR A 469 12.52 3.49 5.62
C THR A 469 12.24 2.08 5.13
N VAL A 470 12.42 1.11 6.03
CA VAL A 470 12.02 -0.28 5.83
C VAL A 470 10.52 -0.36 5.53
N ARG A 471 10.17 -0.92 4.38
CA ARG A 471 8.80 -1.29 4.04
C ARG A 471 8.66 -2.80 4.05
N HIS A 472 7.50 -3.28 4.46
CA HIS A 472 7.14 -4.68 4.28
C HIS A 472 6.35 -4.83 2.98
N ARG A 473 6.85 -5.68 2.07
CA ARG A 473 6.20 -6.01 0.80
C ARG A 473 5.87 -7.51 0.74
N PRO A 474 4.79 -7.88 0.03
CA PRO A 474 4.56 -9.28 -0.28
C PRO A 474 5.60 -9.78 -1.28
N ALA A 475 6.12 -10.97 -1.03
CA ALA A 475 7.00 -11.71 -1.92
C ALA A 475 6.46 -13.13 -2.14
N ILE A 476 6.72 -13.70 -3.31
CA ILE A 476 6.19 -15.01 -3.72
C ILE A 476 7.31 -15.97 -4.08
N ALA A 477 7.25 -17.20 -3.58
CA ALA A 477 8.07 -18.32 -4.01
C ALA A 477 7.20 -19.37 -4.73
N ALA A 478 7.66 -19.84 -5.89
CA ALA A 478 7.10 -21.00 -6.58
C ALA A 478 7.66 -22.27 -5.94
N VAL A 479 6.79 -23.24 -5.60
CA VAL A 479 7.17 -24.47 -4.90
C VAL A 479 6.83 -25.67 -5.76
N GLY A 480 7.82 -26.50 -6.06
CA GLY A 480 7.67 -27.74 -6.84
C GLY A 480 7.39 -27.52 -8.33
N GLU A 481 6.44 -26.66 -8.66
CA GLU A 481 5.97 -26.34 -10.02
C GLU A 481 5.99 -24.82 -10.28
N PRO A 482 6.13 -24.37 -11.54
CA PRO A 482 6.15 -22.95 -11.87
C PRO A 482 4.83 -22.24 -11.60
N ILE A 483 4.94 -20.94 -11.31
CA ILE A 483 3.81 -20.00 -11.40
C ILE A 483 3.84 -19.39 -12.79
N VAL A 484 2.74 -19.46 -13.53
CA VAL A 484 2.63 -18.91 -14.89
C VAL A 484 1.66 -17.74 -14.90
N LEU A 485 2.14 -16.58 -15.37
CA LEU A 485 1.34 -15.40 -15.63
C LEU A 485 1.18 -15.25 -17.14
N SER A 486 -0.06 -15.31 -17.62
CA SER A 486 -0.38 -15.22 -19.04
C SER A 486 -1.31 -14.05 -19.34
N ALA A 487 -1.13 -13.41 -20.49
CA ALA A 487 -1.96 -12.33 -20.96
C ALA A 487 -2.00 -12.28 -22.47
N GLU A 488 -3.17 -12.03 -23.01
CA GLU A 488 -3.32 -11.54 -24.38
C GLU A 488 -3.35 -10.02 -24.34
N ARG A 489 -2.54 -9.38 -25.20
CA ARG A 489 -2.39 -7.93 -25.22
C ARG A 489 -2.42 -7.41 -26.65
N ARG A 490 -3.22 -6.39 -26.88
CA ARG A 490 -3.09 -5.54 -28.06
C ARG A 490 -1.97 -4.55 -27.81
N LEU A 491 -1.01 -4.48 -28.73
CA LEU A 491 0.08 -3.52 -28.68
C LEU A 491 -0.31 -2.22 -29.37
N ASP A 492 0.05 -1.09 -28.77
CA ASP A 492 0.07 0.19 -29.46
C ASP A 492 1.26 0.25 -30.43
N THR A 493 1.22 1.19 -31.39
CA THR A 493 2.32 1.42 -32.36
C THR A 493 3.66 1.72 -31.71
N ASP A 494 3.63 2.26 -30.49
CA ASP A 494 4.80 2.72 -29.77
C ASP A 494 5.25 1.74 -28.68
N ASP A 495 4.54 0.63 -28.48
CA ASP A 495 4.96 -0.38 -27.53
C ASP A 495 6.23 -1.08 -28.03
N ARG A 496 7.22 -1.20 -27.15
CA ARG A 496 8.55 -1.71 -27.48
C ARG A 496 9.08 -2.73 -26.50
N TRP A 497 8.63 -2.70 -25.25
CA TRP A 497 9.24 -3.46 -24.17
C TRP A 497 8.18 -4.18 -23.35
N LEU A 498 8.41 -5.46 -23.07
CA LEU A 498 7.85 -6.11 -21.89
C LEU A 498 8.82 -5.88 -20.74
N VAL A 499 8.35 -5.19 -19.70
CA VAL A 499 9.11 -4.90 -18.48
C VAL A 499 8.61 -5.81 -17.36
N VAL A 500 9.51 -6.66 -16.87
CA VAL A 500 9.30 -7.56 -15.73
C VAL A 500 10.08 -7.01 -14.54
N GLY A 501 9.41 -6.21 -13.73
CA GLY A 501 9.94 -5.72 -12.47
C GLY A 501 9.73 -6.72 -11.36
N ALA A 502 10.60 -7.72 -11.25
CA ALA A 502 10.60 -8.69 -10.16
C ALA A 502 12.03 -8.88 -9.64
N HIS A 503 12.20 -8.88 -8.32
CA HIS A 503 13.53 -8.97 -7.70
C HIS A 503 13.53 -9.77 -6.41
N ARG A 504 14.72 -10.28 -6.06
CA ARG A 504 15.04 -10.90 -4.78
C ARG A 504 15.56 -9.83 -3.84
N VAL A 505 15.10 -9.83 -2.58
CA VAL A 505 15.62 -8.94 -1.52
C VAL A 505 16.85 -9.51 -0.80
N GLN A 506 17.07 -10.82 -0.92
CA GLN A 506 18.22 -11.52 -0.35
C GLN A 506 18.76 -12.56 -1.32
N ASP A 507 20.07 -12.79 -1.24
CA ASP A 507 20.73 -13.80 -2.04
C ASP A 507 20.61 -15.19 -1.39
N GLY A 508 20.79 -16.25 -2.17
CA GLY A 508 20.71 -17.60 -1.65
C GLY A 508 21.00 -18.66 -2.71
N PRO A 509 21.20 -19.93 -2.28
CA PRO A 509 21.45 -21.03 -3.20
C PRO A 509 20.20 -21.28 -4.06
N ASN A 510 20.42 -21.62 -5.33
CA ASN A 510 19.36 -21.89 -6.32
C ASN A 510 18.33 -20.75 -6.44
N PRO A 511 18.74 -19.56 -6.90
CA PRO A 511 17.82 -18.44 -7.05
C PRO A 511 16.69 -18.80 -8.02
N PRO A 512 15.44 -18.37 -7.75
CA PRO A 512 14.36 -18.53 -8.71
C PRO A 512 14.72 -17.87 -10.04
N LYS A 513 14.28 -18.52 -11.11
CA LYS A 513 14.47 -18.06 -12.48
C LYS A 513 13.16 -17.60 -13.09
N LEU A 514 13.27 -16.69 -14.05
CA LEU A 514 12.15 -16.18 -14.83
C LEU A 514 12.31 -16.66 -16.28
N LYS A 515 11.24 -17.29 -16.78
CA LYS A 515 11.12 -17.75 -18.16
C LYS A 515 10.03 -16.96 -18.86
N ILE A 516 10.30 -16.46 -20.06
CA ILE A 516 9.38 -15.60 -20.80
C ILE A 516 9.06 -16.26 -22.14
N ALA A 517 7.80 -16.21 -22.57
CA ALA A 517 7.39 -16.59 -23.91
C ALA A 517 6.56 -15.46 -24.55
N ILE A 518 6.83 -15.18 -25.82
CA ILE A 518 6.13 -14.17 -26.64
C ILE A 518 5.63 -14.88 -27.89
N ASN A 519 4.31 -14.91 -28.11
CA ASN A 519 3.65 -15.68 -29.18
C ASN A 519 4.11 -17.14 -29.23
N GLY A 520 4.18 -17.79 -28.06
CA GLY A 520 4.66 -19.16 -27.91
C GLY A 520 6.17 -19.36 -28.10
N LYS A 521 6.93 -18.33 -28.49
CA LYS A 521 8.39 -18.42 -28.63
C LYS A 521 9.08 -18.10 -27.31
N GLU A 522 9.77 -19.10 -26.77
CA GLU A 522 10.53 -18.97 -25.52
C GLU A 522 11.77 -18.08 -25.68
N GLN A 523 11.99 -17.24 -24.68
CA GLN A 523 13.19 -16.43 -24.50
C GLN A 523 14.17 -17.18 -23.57
N PRO A 524 15.47 -16.82 -23.58
CA PRO A 524 16.43 -17.37 -22.63
C PRO A 524 15.96 -17.16 -21.19
N GLU A 525 16.03 -18.23 -20.40
CA GLU A 525 15.77 -18.18 -18.97
C GLU A 525 16.83 -17.31 -18.27
N GLN A 526 16.39 -16.49 -17.31
CA GLN A 526 17.26 -15.59 -16.57
C GLN A 526 17.05 -15.75 -15.07
N ASP A 527 18.12 -15.64 -14.29
CA ASP A 527 18.01 -15.56 -12.84
C ASP A 527 17.23 -14.30 -12.46
N ALA A 528 16.33 -14.42 -11.49
CA ALA A 528 15.65 -13.25 -10.97
C ALA A 528 16.68 -12.27 -10.36
N PRO A 529 16.64 -10.98 -10.74
CA PRO A 529 17.59 -9.99 -10.28
C PRO A 529 17.66 -9.90 -8.75
N LEU A 530 18.87 -9.88 -8.19
CA LEU A 530 19.08 -9.50 -6.80
C LEU A 530 19.03 -7.97 -6.70
N PHE A 531 18.32 -7.44 -5.71
CA PHE A 531 18.37 -6.01 -5.43
C PHE A 531 19.77 -5.61 -4.93
N ASP A 532 20.48 -4.85 -5.77
CA ASP A 532 21.77 -4.25 -5.42
C ASP A 532 21.55 -2.93 -4.68
N ARG A 533 21.88 -2.93 -3.38
CA ARG A 533 21.77 -1.77 -2.49
C ARG A 533 22.67 -0.59 -2.87
N SER A 534 23.61 -0.76 -3.80
CA SER A 534 24.36 0.36 -4.37
C SER A 534 23.49 1.25 -5.27
N HIS A 535 22.34 0.74 -5.71
CA HIS A 535 21.33 1.46 -6.46
C HIS A 535 20.10 1.73 -5.56
N ARG A 536 19.35 2.79 -5.88
CA ARG A 536 18.06 3.04 -5.22
C ARG A 536 16.98 2.06 -5.69
N ASP A 537 17.15 1.55 -6.91
CA ASP A 537 16.15 0.73 -7.59
C ASP A 537 16.73 -0.57 -8.17
N ALA A 538 15.91 -1.62 -8.20
CA ALA A 538 16.22 -2.96 -8.68
C ALA A 538 16.24 -2.98 -10.21
N ARG A 539 17.03 -3.89 -10.79
CA ARG A 539 17.09 -4.08 -12.24
C ARG A 539 15.86 -4.90 -12.69
N PRO A 540 14.96 -4.41 -13.56
CA PRO A 540 13.95 -5.26 -14.17
C PRO A 540 14.60 -6.10 -15.27
N ILE A 541 13.87 -7.14 -15.68
CA ILE A 541 14.18 -7.85 -16.92
C ILE A 541 13.32 -7.24 -18.02
N CYS A 542 13.95 -6.83 -19.11
CA CYS A 542 13.26 -6.22 -20.26
C CYS A 542 13.43 -7.09 -21.50
N PHE A 543 12.34 -7.31 -22.23
CA PHE A 543 12.36 -7.98 -23.53
C PHE A 543 11.80 -7.06 -24.60
N ALA A 544 12.48 -7.00 -25.75
CA ALA A 544 11.97 -6.29 -26.91
C ALA A 544 10.74 -7.01 -27.47
N LEU A 545 9.70 -6.24 -27.77
CA LEU A 545 8.48 -6.73 -28.39
C LEU A 545 8.56 -6.55 -29.92
N PRO A 546 7.90 -7.43 -30.70
CA PRO A 546 7.77 -7.22 -32.13
C PRO A 546 6.99 -5.93 -32.41
N ARG A 547 7.38 -5.20 -33.46
CA ARG A 547 6.64 -4.01 -33.87
C ARG A 547 5.29 -4.40 -34.47
N SER A 548 4.23 -3.82 -33.92
CA SER A 548 2.90 -3.91 -34.51
C SER A 548 2.83 -2.91 -35.68
N PRO A 549 2.48 -3.34 -36.91
CA PRO A 549 2.14 -2.40 -37.97
C PRO A 549 0.99 -1.51 -37.51
N ALA A 550 1.02 -0.21 -37.86
CA ALA A 550 0.02 0.78 -37.44
C ALA A 550 -1.44 0.44 -37.79
N THR A 551 -1.65 -0.55 -38.66
CA THR A 551 -2.96 -1.04 -39.11
C THR A 551 -3.34 -2.42 -38.59
N SER A 552 -2.52 -3.09 -37.78
CA SER A 552 -2.87 -4.44 -37.31
C SER A 552 -3.64 -4.42 -35.99
N ASP A 553 -4.82 -5.03 -36.00
CA ASP A 553 -5.59 -5.44 -34.81
C ASP A 553 -4.96 -6.66 -34.09
N GLN A 554 -3.71 -7.02 -34.39
CA GLN A 554 -3.12 -8.25 -33.88
C GLN A 554 -2.82 -8.14 -32.38
N SER A 555 -3.40 -9.06 -31.62
CA SER A 555 -3.00 -9.35 -30.25
C SER A 555 -1.73 -10.20 -30.23
N ILE A 556 -0.92 -10.01 -29.19
CA ILE A 556 0.19 -10.90 -28.87
C ILE A 556 -0.12 -11.69 -27.59
N GLU A 557 0.39 -12.91 -27.54
CA GLU A 557 0.36 -13.73 -26.34
C GLU A 557 1.66 -13.52 -25.56
N LEU A 558 1.53 -13.19 -24.29
CA LEU A 558 2.62 -13.05 -23.35
C LEU A 558 2.48 -14.06 -22.23
N ALA A 559 3.57 -14.75 -21.91
CA ALA A 559 3.66 -15.58 -20.71
C ALA A 559 4.97 -15.31 -19.97
N VAL A 560 4.87 -15.15 -18.64
CA VAL A 560 6.01 -15.05 -17.72
C VAL A 560 5.84 -16.12 -16.65
N SER A 561 6.82 -17.00 -16.54
CA SER A 561 6.85 -18.09 -15.58
C SER A 561 7.92 -17.87 -14.53
N GLN A 562 7.53 -17.90 -13.26
CA GLN A 562 8.46 -18.02 -12.14
C GLN A 562 8.72 -19.49 -11.89
N MET A 563 9.95 -19.92 -12.15
CA MET A 563 10.39 -21.28 -11.91
C MET A 563 10.61 -21.53 -10.41
N PRO A 564 10.39 -22.77 -9.91
CA PRO A 564 10.73 -23.13 -8.54
C PRO A 564 12.19 -22.81 -8.23
N GLY A 565 12.41 -22.23 -7.06
CA GLY A 565 13.74 -21.90 -6.54
C GLY A 565 13.82 -22.27 -5.07
N ASN A 566 14.77 -21.68 -4.34
CA ASN A 566 14.76 -21.74 -2.89
C ASN A 566 13.64 -20.85 -2.32
N ASP A 567 12.75 -21.42 -1.51
CA ASP A 567 11.63 -20.72 -0.87
C ASP A 567 12.06 -19.60 0.08
N GLU A 568 13.31 -19.60 0.52
CA GLU A 568 13.93 -18.49 1.26
C GLU A 568 14.37 -17.34 0.36
N THR A 569 14.27 -17.44 -0.95
CA THR A 569 14.57 -16.32 -1.88
C THR A 569 13.33 -15.94 -2.71
N PRO A 570 12.20 -15.57 -2.07
CA PRO A 570 10.98 -15.22 -2.77
C PRO A 570 11.14 -13.93 -3.59
N LEU A 571 10.30 -13.75 -4.61
CA LEU A 571 10.30 -12.58 -5.50
C LEU A 571 9.30 -11.53 -5.05
N VAL A 572 9.77 -10.28 -4.92
CA VAL A 572 8.91 -9.10 -4.86
C VAL A 572 8.56 -8.71 -6.29
N TRP A 573 7.27 -8.65 -6.61
CA TRP A 573 6.76 -8.24 -7.92
C TRP A 573 6.29 -6.79 -7.88
N ARG A 574 6.90 -5.93 -8.69
CA ARG A 574 6.63 -4.49 -8.77
C ARG A 574 5.86 -4.09 -10.01
N CYS A 575 6.19 -4.67 -11.15
CA CYS A 575 5.43 -4.47 -12.36
C CYS A 575 5.57 -5.66 -13.32
N LEU A 576 4.53 -5.84 -14.11
CA LEU A 576 4.55 -6.70 -15.27
C LEU A 576 3.73 -6.00 -16.36
N THR A 577 4.41 -5.19 -17.15
CA THR A 577 3.77 -4.24 -18.06
C THR A 577 4.44 -4.19 -19.43
N VAL A 578 3.64 -3.86 -20.44
CA VAL A 578 4.14 -3.39 -21.72
C VAL A 578 4.47 -1.90 -21.58
N SER A 579 5.54 -1.45 -22.21
CA SER A 579 6.02 -0.07 -22.17
C SER A 579 6.60 0.36 -23.50
N ARG A 580 6.43 1.65 -23.79
CA ARG A 580 7.06 2.36 -24.91
C ARG A 580 8.54 2.63 -24.66
N THR A 581 8.90 2.91 -23.41
CA THR A 581 10.26 3.27 -22.99
C THR A 581 10.91 2.19 -22.14
N HIS A 582 12.21 2.02 -22.29
CA HIS A 582 12.99 1.17 -21.40
C HIS A 582 13.22 1.89 -20.05
N PRO A 583 13.07 1.23 -18.88
CA PRO A 583 13.17 1.88 -17.56
C PRO A 583 14.51 2.58 -17.26
N PHE A 584 15.59 2.14 -17.90
CA PHE A 584 16.96 2.65 -17.70
C PHE A 584 17.59 3.28 -18.92
N LEU A 585 16.86 3.36 -20.02
CA LEU A 585 17.41 3.87 -21.27
C LEU A 585 16.41 4.82 -21.90
N ARG A 586 16.81 6.07 -22.06
CA ARG A 586 16.06 7.06 -22.82
C ARG A 586 16.77 7.30 -24.13
N CYS A 587 16.15 6.92 -25.23
CA CYS A 587 16.57 7.34 -26.55
C CYS A 587 16.17 8.81 -26.76
N LEU A 588 17.15 9.64 -27.11
CA LEU A 588 16.92 10.99 -27.64
C LEU A 588 17.06 11.00 -29.17
N PHE A 589 17.90 10.12 -29.72
CA PHE A 589 17.99 9.85 -31.16
C PHE A 589 18.62 8.47 -31.45
N ASP A 590 17.95 7.68 -32.29
CA ASP A 590 18.38 6.37 -32.82
C ASP A 590 17.53 6.00 -34.05
N GLU A 591 18.14 5.43 -35.09
CA GLU A 591 17.41 4.90 -36.24
C GLU A 591 16.57 3.67 -35.96
N ILE A 592 16.99 2.78 -35.05
CA ILE A 592 16.20 1.58 -34.79
C ILE A 592 14.78 1.99 -34.41
N ASP A 593 14.59 2.99 -33.56
CA ASP A 593 13.28 3.59 -33.24
C ASP A 593 12.59 4.36 -34.38
N ASN A 594 13.27 4.62 -35.50
CA ASN A 594 12.83 5.44 -36.64
C ASN A 594 12.80 4.72 -38.00
N ALA A 595 12.60 3.38 -38.03
CA ALA A 595 12.79 2.57 -39.23
C ALA A 595 12.14 3.11 -40.53
N PRO A 596 12.75 2.87 -41.71
CA PRO A 596 12.61 3.70 -42.92
C PRO A 596 11.32 3.52 -43.74
N ASN A 597 10.36 2.74 -43.25
CA ASN A 597 9.16 2.39 -44.01
C ASN A 597 7.94 3.09 -43.44
N ALA A 598 7.47 4.09 -44.20
CA ALA A 598 6.36 5.01 -43.95
C ALA A 598 6.74 6.21 -43.08
N ALA A 599 6.79 7.39 -43.70
CA ALA A 599 6.45 8.75 -43.25
C ALA A 599 6.14 9.00 -41.75
N SER A 600 6.86 8.38 -40.83
CA SER A 600 6.68 8.49 -39.40
C SER A 600 7.87 9.31 -38.91
N PRO A 601 7.64 10.56 -38.48
CA PRO A 601 8.71 11.40 -37.94
C PRO A 601 9.38 10.71 -36.76
N LEU A 602 10.59 11.18 -36.42
CA LEU A 602 11.24 11.05 -35.11
C LEU A 602 10.21 10.89 -33.99
N PRO A 603 10.49 10.19 -32.86
CA PRO A 603 9.50 9.98 -31.82
C PRO A 603 8.80 11.30 -31.51
N LEU A 604 7.56 11.46 -31.99
CA LEU A 604 6.79 12.72 -32.03
C LEU A 604 6.48 13.24 -30.62
N GLU A 605 6.96 12.52 -29.60
CA GLU A 605 6.88 12.86 -28.20
C GLU A 605 8.13 13.49 -27.59
N LEU A 606 9.22 13.66 -28.33
CA LEU A 606 10.38 14.40 -27.82
C LEU A 606 10.21 15.92 -28.02
N PHE A 607 9.80 16.34 -29.20
CA PHE A 607 9.77 17.75 -29.56
C PHE A 607 8.48 18.45 -29.08
N GLY A 608 8.59 19.70 -28.60
CA GLY A 608 7.42 20.58 -28.37
C GLY A 608 6.74 20.94 -29.69
N GLU A 609 5.82 21.90 -29.73
CA GLU A 609 5.11 22.34 -30.97
C GLU A 609 6.02 22.79 -32.15
N ALA A 610 7.34 22.75 -32.00
CA ALA A 610 8.29 22.94 -33.09
C ALA A 610 8.40 21.65 -33.93
N ASP A 611 8.30 21.81 -35.25
CA ASP A 611 8.44 20.72 -36.23
C ASP A 611 9.63 19.79 -35.89
N PRO A 612 9.47 18.46 -35.97
CA PRO A 612 10.59 17.54 -35.79
C PRO A 612 11.70 17.88 -36.80
N PRO A 613 12.98 17.72 -36.44
CA PRO A 613 14.12 18.06 -37.30
C PRO A 613 14.32 17.05 -38.44
N VAL A 614 13.26 16.74 -39.19
CA VAL A 614 13.26 15.79 -40.31
C VAL A 614 14.24 16.25 -41.40
N ALA A 615 14.40 17.56 -41.59
CA ALA A 615 15.36 18.14 -42.54
C ALA A 615 16.83 17.83 -42.20
N ASN A 616 17.12 17.50 -40.93
CA ASN A 616 18.46 17.23 -40.43
C ASN A 616 18.79 15.73 -40.40
N ILE A 617 17.83 14.84 -40.69
CA ILE A 617 18.10 13.40 -40.76
C ILE A 617 18.59 13.08 -42.18
N ARG A 618 19.80 12.52 -42.30
CA ARG A 618 20.37 12.11 -43.61
C ARG A 618 20.62 10.62 -43.67
N THR A 619 20.29 10.00 -44.80
CA THR A 619 20.40 8.55 -45.03
C THR A 619 21.63 8.13 -45.87
N GLU A 620 22.64 8.99 -45.94
CA GLU A 620 23.85 8.74 -46.75
C GLU A 620 24.78 7.73 -46.04
N ASN A 621 25.61 6.96 -46.79
CA ASN A 621 26.50 5.85 -46.35
C ASN A 621 27.57 6.23 -45.28
N ALA A 622 27.13 6.74 -44.12
CA ALA A 622 27.96 7.43 -43.16
C ALA A 622 27.41 7.42 -41.73
N ALA A 623 26.28 6.77 -41.43
CA ALA A 623 25.77 6.65 -40.05
C ALA A 623 26.71 5.82 -39.16
N ASN A 624 26.71 6.04 -37.84
CA ASN A 624 27.42 5.17 -36.91
C ASN A 624 26.67 3.84 -36.78
N TRP A 625 25.35 3.87 -36.93
CA TRP A 625 24.49 2.71 -36.93
C TRP A 625 23.25 2.91 -37.79
N GLY A 626 22.73 1.80 -38.33
CA GLY A 626 21.66 1.84 -39.31
C GLY A 626 22.09 2.48 -40.66
N SER A 627 21.15 3.16 -41.28
CA SER A 627 21.23 3.95 -42.51
C SER A 627 21.20 5.48 -42.33
N SER A 628 21.05 6.06 -41.13
CA SER A 628 20.74 7.47 -40.91
C SER A 628 21.42 8.12 -39.70
N HIS A 629 21.67 9.42 -39.76
CA HIS A 629 22.30 10.21 -38.71
C HIS A 629 21.74 11.64 -38.68
N LEU A 630 21.97 12.36 -37.59
CA LEU A 630 21.68 13.79 -37.48
C LEU A 630 22.82 14.61 -38.11
N TYR A 631 22.47 15.45 -39.08
CA TYR A 631 23.31 16.43 -39.72
C TYR A 631 23.07 17.82 -39.10
N VAL A 632 24.12 18.43 -38.57
CA VAL A 632 24.08 19.75 -37.92
C VAL A 632 24.93 20.74 -38.72
N PRO A 633 24.32 21.73 -39.41
CA PRO A 633 25.06 22.75 -40.14
C PRO A 633 25.90 23.66 -39.22
N PRO A 634 26.91 24.37 -39.77
CA PRO A 634 27.72 25.38 -39.07
C PRO A 634 26.94 26.43 -38.28
N ASP A 635 25.83 26.92 -38.83
CA ASP A 635 25.10 28.09 -38.29
C ASP A 635 23.68 27.75 -37.79
N GLU A 636 23.29 26.48 -37.82
CA GLU A 636 21.94 26.05 -37.50
C GLU A 636 21.97 24.98 -36.39
N PRO A 637 21.94 25.42 -35.11
CA PRO A 637 22.01 24.51 -33.99
C PRO A 637 20.74 23.66 -33.91
N LEU A 638 20.93 22.36 -33.71
CA LEU A 638 19.83 21.41 -33.66
C LEU A 638 19.39 21.16 -32.22
N ARG A 639 18.17 21.60 -31.85
CA ARG A 639 17.63 21.43 -30.50
C ARG A 639 16.81 20.13 -30.38
N LEU A 640 17.24 19.24 -29.49
CA LEU A 640 16.50 18.08 -29.02
C LEU A 640 15.75 18.44 -27.74
N ALA A 641 14.55 18.98 -27.87
CA ALA A 641 13.67 19.24 -26.73
C ALA A 641 13.08 17.92 -26.19
N VAL A 642 12.67 17.91 -24.92
CA VAL A 642 11.89 16.82 -24.32
C VAL A 642 10.57 17.37 -23.77
N LYS A 643 9.46 16.65 -23.98
CA LYS A 643 8.13 17.05 -23.48
C LYS A 643 8.06 17.20 -21.95
N GLN A 644 8.83 16.38 -21.24
CA GLN A 644 8.93 16.44 -19.78
C GLN A 644 10.41 16.54 -19.39
N PRO A 645 10.75 17.42 -18.44
CA PRO A 645 12.13 17.52 -17.98
C PRO A 645 12.68 16.18 -17.47
N ILE A 646 13.90 15.87 -17.86
CA ILE A 646 14.58 14.62 -17.51
C ILE A 646 15.44 14.85 -16.26
N ALA A 647 15.19 14.07 -15.22
CA ALA A 647 15.94 14.15 -13.97
C ALA A 647 17.34 13.52 -14.10
N ILE A 648 18.37 14.29 -13.75
CA ILE A 648 19.75 13.82 -13.59
C ILE A 648 20.08 13.68 -12.11
N ARG A 649 20.56 12.50 -11.71
CA ARG A 649 20.79 12.13 -10.30
C ARG A 649 22.11 11.39 -10.10
N ASN A 650 22.68 11.47 -8.90
CA ASN A 650 23.84 10.68 -8.52
C ASN A 650 23.53 9.16 -8.51
N VAL A 651 22.38 8.80 -7.93
CA VAL A 651 21.86 7.43 -7.84
C VAL A 651 20.43 7.43 -8.38
N PRO A 652 20.23 7.27 -9.70
CA PRO A 652 18.92 7.44 -10.32
C PRO A 652 17.93 6.30 -10.02
N ASN A 653 16.65 6.65 -9.87
CA ASN A 653 15.51 5.72 -9.86
C ASN A 653 15.10 5.31 -11.29
N TRP A 654 14.09 4.45 -11.44
CA TRP A 654 13.46 4.17 -12.74
C TRP A 654 12.95 5.46 -13.40
N GLY A 655 13.33 5.70 -14.66
CA GLY A 655 13.00 6.93 -15.39
C GLY A 655 13.89 8.14 -15.09
N GLU A 656 14.89 8.00 -14.20
CA GLU A 656 15.93 9.02 -13.97
C GLU A 656 17.28 8.55 -14.55
N PHE A 657 18.18 9.49 -14.84
CA PHE A 657 19.41 9.17 -15.57
C PHE A 657 20.65 9.84 -14.96
N ARG A 658 21.82 9.41 -15.40
CA ARG A 658 23.12 9.95 -14.99
C ARG A 658 24.10 10.05 -16.16
N PHE A 659 24.10 9.07 -17.04
CA PHE A 659 25.07 8.99 -18.12
C PHE A 659 24.45 9.36 -19.46
N LEU A 660 25.22 10.05 -20.30
CA LEU A 660 24.91 10.31 -21.70
C LEU A 660 25.85 9.50 -22.57
N ARG A 661 25.32 8.74 -23.53
CA ARG A 661 26.09 8.19 -24.65
C ARG A 661 25.70 8.91 -25.92
N LEU A 662 26.69 9.27 -26.72
CA LEU A 662 26.50 9.75 -28.08
C LEU A 662 27.63 9.28 -28.99
N ALA A 663 27.32 9.15 -30.28
CA ALA A 663 28.29 9.05 -31.34
C ALA A 663 28.38 10.40 -32.05
N MET A 664 29.61 10.84 -32.33
CA MET A 664 29.87 12.09 -33.06
C MET A 664 30.93 11.89 -34.12
N ARG A 665 30.80 12.60 -35.24
CA ARG A 665 31.76 12.59 -36.34
C ARG A 665 31.82 13.97 -36.98
N LYS A 666 33.02 14.39 -37.36
CA LYS A 666 33.25 15.67 -38.02
C LYS A 666 34.36 15.52 -39.08
N PRO A 667 34.00 15.16 -40.33
CA PRO A 667 34.96 14.71 -41.33
C PRO A 667 36.13 15.66 -41.61
N GLU A 668 35.87 16.97 -41.57
CA GLU A 668 36.84 18.03 -41.84
C GLU A 668 37.58 18.52 -40.57
N GLY A 669 37.38 17.83 -39.44
CA GLY A 669 37.93 18.22 -38.15
C GLY A 669 37.24 19.44 -37.54
N GLY A 670 37.87 20.06 -36.53
CA GLY A 670 37.34 21.25 -35.85
C GLY A 670 36.68 20.96 -34.51
N LYS A 671 35.67 21.76 -34.16
CA LYS A 671 35.00 21.75 -32.84
C LYS A 671 33.49 21.59 -32.95
N LEU A 672 32.91 20.86 -32.00
CA LEU A 672 31.46 20.79 -31.82
C LEU A 672 31.09 20.96 -30.36
N GLN A 673 29.83 21.28 -30.11
CA GLN A 673 29.31 21.55 -28.78
C GLN A 673 27.94 20.91 -28.58
N LEU A 674 27.70 20.46 -27.36
CA LEU A 674 26.43 19.96 -26.87
C LEU A 674 25.99 20.83 -25.69
N VAL A 675 24.94 21.62 -25.87
CA VAL A 675 24.44 22.55 -24.84
C VAL A 675 23.26 21.90 -24.12
N VAL A 676 23.43 21.63 -22.83
CA VAL A 676 22.39 21.06 -21.98
C VAL A 676 21.64 22.19 -21.28
N GLN A 677 20.34 22.32 -21.58
CA GLN A 677 19.48 23.32 -20.95
C GLN A 677 18.83 22.73 -19.68
N ARG A 678 19.10 23.37 -18.54
CA ARG A 678 18.55 23.00 -17.23
C ARG A 678 17.27 23.78 -16.93
N VAL A 679 16.40 23.18 -16.13
CA VAL A 679 15.20 23.84 -15.59
C VAL A 679 15.56 24.73 -14.40
N ASP A 680 16.31 24.19 -13.44
CA ASP A 680 16.73 24.88 -12.23
C ASP A 680 18.13 24.40 -11.79
N PRO A 681 19.14 25.28 -11.68
CA PRO A 681 19.11 26.67 -12.16
C PRO A 681 19.02 26.68 -13.70
N PRO A 682 18.33 27.66 -14.32
CA PRO A 682 18.10 27.72 -15.77
C PRO A 682 19.35 28.13 -16.58
N THR A 683 20.55 27.81 -16.08
CA THR A 683 21.81 28.14 -16.72
C THR A 683 22.25 26.98 -17.62
N PRO A 684 22.41 27.19 -18.94
CA PRO A 684 22.89 26.16 -19.85
C PRO A 684 24.32 25.74 -19.52
N VAL A 685 24.65 24.48 -19.78
CA VAL A 685 26.02 23.97 -19.65
C VAL A 685 26.46 23.41 -20.99
N ALA A 686 27.60 23.88 -21.47
CA ALA A 686 28.18 23.43 -22.72
C ALA A 686 29.16 22.27 -22.50
N LEU A 687 29.03 21.19 -23.28
CA LEU A 687 30.01 20.12 -23.39
C LEU A 687 30.70 20.23 -24.76
N VAL A 688 32.02 20.42 -24.80
CA VAL A 688 32.78 20.75 -26.02
C VAL A 688 33.71 19.61 -26.42
N ALA A 689 33.74 19.25 -27.71
CA ALA A 689 34.64 18.27 -28.29
C ALA A 689 35.50 18.90 -29.41
N GLY A 690 36.76 18.47 -29.48
CA GLY A 690 37.75 18.91 -30.47
C GLY A 690 38.99 19.52 -29.82
N GLU A 691 40.01 19.84 -30.62
CA GLU A 691 41.27 20.38 -30.11
C GLU A 691 41.11 21.77 -29.48
N LYS A 692 41.89 22.02 -28.41
CA LYS A 692 41.97 23.27 -27.60
C LYS A 692 40.84 23.46 -26.59
N GLN A 693 41.20 24.00 -25.42
CA GLN A 693 40.25 24.28 -24.33
C GLN A 693 39.13 25.23 -24.76
N PRO A 694 37.92 25.09 -24.17
CA PRO A 694 36.83 26.04 -24.35
C PRO A 694 37.27 27.44 -23.89
N ALA A 695 36.79 28.49 -24.57
CA ALA A 695 37.00 29.87 -24.13
C ALA A 695 36.03 30.28 -22.99
N ASP A 696 34.97 29.50 -22.77
CA ASP A 696 33.92 29.74 -21.78
C ASP A 696 34.21 28.95 -20.49
N GLU A 697 34.23 29.64 -19.34
CA GLU A 697 34.43 29.04 -18.01
C GLU A 697 33.30 28.07 -17.61
N ASN A 698 32.11 28.20 -18.21
CA ASN A 698 30.98 27.30 -17.99
C ASN A 698 30.98 26.08 -18.91
N ALA A 699 31.88 26.03 -19.90
CA ALA A 699 32.01 24.86 -20.73
C ALA A 699 32.81 23.75 -20.03
N ARG A 700 32.47 22.50 -20.32
CA ARG A 700 33.16 21.29 -19.88
C ARG A 700 33.70 20.57 -21.10
N VAL A 701 34.87 19.97 -20.94
CA VAL A 701 35.51 19.27 -22.05
C VAL A 701 35.02 17.82 -22.09
N MET A 702 34.37 17.43 -23.18
CA MET A 702 33.93 16.05 -23.38
C MET A 702 34.93 15.20 -24.19
N TRP A 703 35.72 15.82 -25.08
CA TRP A 703 36.73 15.15 -25.90
C TRP A 703 37.83 16.14 -26.33
N GLN A 704 39.11 15.77 -26.18
CA GLN A 704 40.26 16.66 -26.41
C GLN A 704 41.09 16.34 -27.66
N GLN A 705 40.84 15.20 -28.30
CA GLN A 705 41.58 14.82 -29.49
C GLN A 705 40.93 15.44 -30.74
N PRO A 706 41.68 15.61 -31.85
CA PRO A 706 41.11 16.05 -33.10
C PRO A 706 39.95 15.15 -33.53
N LEU A 707 38.87 15.79 -34.00
CA LEU A 707 37.75 15.12 -34.65
C LEU A 707 38.12 14.81 -36.10
N GLY A 708 37.46 13.83 -36.71
CA GLY A 708 37.77 13.45 -38.08
C GLY A 708 36.70 12.61 -38.76
N LYS A 709 37.14 11.81 -39.74
CA LYS A 709 36.27 10.99 -40.58
C LYS A 709 35.65 9.81 -39.86
N ASP A 710 36.27 9.36 -38.77
CA ASP A 710 35.79 8.23 -37.99
C ASP A 710 34.76 8.67 -36.94
N TRP A 711 33.83 7.78 -36.63
CA TRP A 711 32.88 7.99 -35.54
C TRP A 711 33.54 7.79 -34.19
N ILE A 712 33.24 8.70 -33.27
CA ILE A 712 33.69 8.66 -31.88
C ILE A 712 32.47 8.42 -31.02
N VAL A 713 32.40 7.24 -30.40
CA VAL A 713 31.36 6.92 -29.40
C VAL A 713 31.90 7.24 -28.02
N LEU A 714 31.22 8.11 -27.29
CA LEU A 714 31.63 8.56 -25.97
C LEU A 714 30.51 8.35 -24.95
N THR A 715 30.90 8.14 -23.69
CA THR A 715 29.97 8.11 -22.56
C THR A 715 30.41 9.15 -21.53
N ARG A 716 29.50 10.04 -21.11
CA ARG A 716 29.72 11.11 -20.12
C ARG A 716 28.87 10.91 -18.88
N ASP A 717 29.43 11.24 -17.73
CA ASP A 717 28.71 11.34 -16.47
C ASP A 717 28.13 12.75 -16.33
N LEU A 718 26.86 12.92 -16.66
CA LEU A 718 26.19 14.21 -16.59
C LEU A 718 26.05 14.70 -15.15
N TYR A 719 25.93 13.81 -14.16
CA TYR A 719 25.87 14.26 -12.77
C TYR A 719 27.20 14.88 -12.32
N ALA A 720 28.33 14.30 -12.73
CA ALA A 720 29.64 14.88 -12.45
C ALA A 720 29.82 16.26 -13.13
N ASP A 721 29.27 16.44 -14.33
CA ASP A 721 29.38 17.68 -15.10
C ASP A 721 28.38 18.77 -14.65
N LEU A 722 27.15 18.38 -14.23
CA LEU A 722 26.01 19.28 -14.03
C LEU A 722 25.49 19.37 -12.59
N GLY A 723 25.81 18.38 -11.75
CA GLY A 723 25.15 18.15 -10.46
C GLY A 723 23.73 17.58 -10.61
N GLU A 724 22.99 17.58 -9.50
CA GLU A 724 21.57 17.21 -9.50
C GLU A 724 20.75 18.31 -10.19
N CYS A 725 20.04 17.96 -11.27
CA CYS A 725 19.24 18.92 -12.04
C CYS A 725 18.13 18.22 -12.83
N GLN A 726 17.32 19.02 -13.53
CA GLN A 726 16.41 18.55 -14.58
C GLN A 726 16.80 19.18 -15.92
N ILE A 727 16.78 18.40 -17.00
CA ILE A 727 17.14 18.82 -18.36
C ILE A 727 15.88 18.91 -19.22
N GLU A 728 15.66 20.04 -19.89
CA GLU A 728 14.52 20.23 -20.81
C GLU A 728 14.90 20.14 -22.30
N SER A 729 16.18 20.30 -22.64
CA SER A 729 16.65 20.09 -24.01
C SER A 729 18.16 19.90 -24.09
N ILE A 730 18.60 19.24 -25.16
CA ILE A 730 20.00 19.15 -25.57
C ILE A 730 20.13 19.77 -26.95
N THR A 731 20.97 20.79 -27.10
CA THR A 731 21.24 21.45 -28.38
C THR A 731 22.58 21.00 -28.94
N LEU A 732 22.58 20.47 -30.16
CA LEU A 732 23.77 20.04 -30.90
C LEU A 732 24.24 21.21 -31.78
N GLN A 733 25.53 21.54 -31.73
CA GLN A 733 26.09 22.67 -32.48
C GLN A 733 27.42 22.30 -33.11
N SER A 734 27.63 22.78 -34.34
CA SER A 734 28.95 22.92 -34.90
C SER A 734 29.50 24.31 -34.56
N LEU A 735 30.78 24.42 -34.18
CA LEU A 735 31.38 25.70 -33.77
C LEU A 735 32.27 26.36 -34.85
N ASP A 736 32.30 25.79 -36.05
CA ASP A 736 33.09 26.25 -37.17
C ASP A 736 32.31 26.02 -38.48
N ASP A 737 32.89 26.48 -39.60
CA ASP A 737 32.25 26.50 -40.93
C ASP A 737 32.01 25.10 -41.55
N GLN A 738 32.21 24.01 -40.80
CA GLN A 738 32.00 22.64 -41.26
C GLN A 738 30.87 21.95 -40.50
N PRO A 739 30.05 21.10 -41.15
CA PRO A 739 28.95 20.42 -40.48
C PRO A 739 29.45 19.37 -39.47
N ALA A 740 28.63 19.09 -38.45
CA ALA A 740 28.85 18.02 -37.48
C ALA A 740 27.77 16.94 -37.64
N LEU A 741 28.16 15.68 -37.43
CA LEU A 741 27.27 14.52 -37.51
C LEU A 741 27.12 13.91 -36.12
N PHE A 742 25.89 13.56 -35.74
CA PHE A 742 25.58 12.92 -34.46
C PHE A 742 24.70 11.70 -34.66
N ASP A 743 24.87 10.71 -33.80
CA ASP A 743 24.12 9.47 -33.81
C ASP A 743 24.07 8.86 -32.39
N HIS A 744 23.21 7.86 -32.15
CA HIS A 744 23.08 7.13 -30.88
C HIS A 744 23.06 7.99 -29.61
N ILE A 745 22.15 8.94 -29.53
CA ILE A 745 22.06 9.82 -28.37
C ILE A 745 21.12 9.19 -27.34
N TYR A 746 21.70 8.71 -26.24
CA TYR A 746 20.94 8.06 -25.16
C TYR A 746 21.33 8.55 -23.78
N LEU A 747 20.35 8.58 -22.89
CA LEU A 747 20.59 8.69 -21.46
C LEU A 747 20.42 7.33 -20.79
N SER A 748 21.26 7.04 -19.79
CA SER A 748 21.15 5.84 -18.96
C SER A 748 21.38 6.11 -17.48
N ARG A 749 20.97 5.16 -16.64
CA ARG A 749 21.24 5.20 -15.20
C ARG A 749 22.69 4.82 -14.87
N GLY A 750 23.23 3.80 -15.54
CA GLY A 750 24.62 3.35 -15.42
C GLY A 750 25.27 3.03 -16.76
N PRO A 751 26.61 3.00 -16.86
CA PRO A 751 27.29 2.73 -18.12
C PRO A 751 26.95 1.35 -18.71
N GLY A 752 26.72 0.36 -17.85
CA GLY A 752 26.35 -0.99 -18.26
C GLY A 752 24.93 -1.11 -18.82
N ASP A 753 24.06 -0.11 -18.60
CA ASP A 753 22.70 -0.14 -19.17
C ASP A 753 22.72 0.10 -20.69
N PHE A 754 23.77 0.71 -21.24
CA PHE A 754 23.92 0.85 -22.70
C PHE A 754 24.17 -0.48 -23.42
N ASN A 755 24.47 -1.57 -22.70
CA ASN A 755 24.65 -2.89 -23.32
C ASN A 755 23.34 -3.49 -23.85
N VAL A 756 22.18 -2.90 -23.48
CA VAL A 756 20.88 -3.29 -24.06
C VAL A 756 20.68 -2.69 -25.45
N ILE A 757 21.46 -1.67 -25.82
CA ILE A 757 21.52 -1.15 -27.18
C ILE A 757 22.24 -2.21 -28.01
N PRO A 758 21.65 -2.75 -29.08
CA PRO A 758 22.35 -3.67 -29.95
C PRO A 758 23.66 -3.06 -30.46
N ASN A 759 24.74 -3.85 -30.48
CA ASN A 759 26.08 -3.34 -30.80
C ASN A 759 26.13 -2.67 -32.19
N PRO A 760 26.87 -1.54 -32.33
CA PRO A 760 27.19 -0.97 -33.64
C PRO A 760 27.98 -1.99 -34.48
N ARG A 761 27.75 -2.00 -35.79
CA ARG A 761 28.50 -2.85 -36.74
C ARG A 761 29.83 -2.22 -37.09
#